data_AF-A0A351CB49-F1
#
_entry.id   AF-A0A351CB49-F1
#
_cell.length_a   1.000
_cell.length_b   1.000
_cell.length_c   1.000
_cell.angle_alpha   90.00
_cell.angle_beta   90.00
_cell.angle_gamma   90.00
#
_symmetry.space_group_name_H-M   'P 1'
#
loop_
_entity.id
_entity.type
_entity.pdbx_description
1 polymer ?
#
loop_
_entity_poly.entity_id
_entity_poly.type
_entity_poly.pdbx_seq_one_letter_code
_entity_poly.pdbx_strand_id
1 'polypeptide(L)'
;MKRLFLLFAFVVGCQQAAPPPPTPGDAPMNVDIVDPDDIPDAPVLSAEEAIEGFAVEDGFEVQIVAREPDVVDPVAMAIDEDGALWVVEMRDYMTTTEGDNTGEPAGRIVVLRDEDGDGFHETSSVFLDGLYLPRAIAIYNGGVLYSVPPNLYFAKRNGYEAGDISVVDAEYAVGGNPEHQPNGLLVAMDNWIYNAKSDQRYRLQNGKWLKEKTEYRGQWGISQDDWGRLFYNNNSQTLLGDDVLPSTVARNPHREIGDRRVYGPSRATNKTYPIRVNPGVNRGYRPGTLDEDGKLANVTSAAGPVIYRGDNFPPEYNGNAFVQETVGNLVKRVMLADQDGTVVGTEPYQDAEFLASTDERFRPVNGYTAPDGSLYIMDMYRGVVQHSTYLTDYLKRQIEMRDLDMPLGLGRIYRVKYTNNPLRPNPTMSRDSDEQLVVNLSHPNGWWRDTAQRLLIERKSTRIKTALEALATGAGDARTRVHALWTLEGLGLVSASTLEMAARSEDDKVRASVARVAAVTGHLGVLESMTTDTSLEVARYVAAGLGMSKGAQNSRAWRAQLIVAQTQNEAPEIIDTILGSLEDREQQFLDATGGGSIVSALKHAAGMALVQDLSAVRLLPTAFEPSYERGAEVYSVFCSTCHGREGEGLESIAPPLVKSQWVLQDEARLIRLVLDGVEGPMDVNGTTYTVPDVVDHMPGVRDLDYTDEQIADVLTFVRNAWGNQSTGVSSEMVTRIRSTDASPAYTAASLRATETDWSPLIQGNTLNGWTKLNGEAEYQVAEGVITGITTMNTPNTFLATDKMYDNFILELSFRVDSTINSGIQIRSNSLPKYNNGRVHGYQVEIDPSERAWTAGIYDEGRRGWLFNLQGRPAAQRAFRQGEWNHLRVETRDDHIRTWLNGVLAADLIDSMTRSGFIALQVHSIGREEQAGRTVEWKDIRIRELN
;
A
#
# COMPACT_ATOMS: atom_id res chain seq x y z
N MET A 1 -23.43 -20.89 -58.94
CA MET A 1 -22.33 -21.21 -59.88
C MET A 1 -21.19 -20.22 -59.62
N LYS A 2 -20.05 -20.68 -59.08
CA LYS A 2 -18.69 -20.65 -59.71
C LYS A 2 -18.21 -19.23 -60.11
N ARG A 3 -17.36 -18.56 -59.32
CA ARG A 3 -15.86 -18.60 -59.26
C ARG A 3 -15.13 -18.23 -60.57
N LEU A 4 -14.35 -17.13 -60.56
CA LEU A 4 -12.97 -16.97 -61.08
C LEU A 4 -12.48 -15.53 -60.76
N PHE A 5 -11.58 -15.32 -59.78
CA PHE A 5 -10.11 -15.22 -59.88
C PHE A 5 -9.57 -13.92 -60.50
N LEU A 6 -8.86 -13.14 -59.68
CA LEU A 6 -7.65 -12.42 -60.10
C LEU A 6 -6.65 -12.43 -58.93
N LEU A 7 -5.50 -13.04 -59.22
CA LEU A 7 -4.30 -13.15 -58.38
C LEU A 7 -3.65 -11.76 -58.23
N PHE A 8 -3.26 -11.39 -57.01
CA PHE A 8 -2.10 -10.53 -56.79
C PHE A 8 -1.21 -11.20 -55.74
N ALA A 9 0.01 -11.53 -56.16
CA ALA A 9 1.04 -12.10 -55.32
C ALA A 9 1.67 -11.01 -54.46
N PHE A 10 1.59 -11.15 -53.14
CA PHE A 10 2.49 -10.45 -52.21
C PHE A 10 3.55 -11.44 -51.77
N VAL A 11 4.80 -11.14 -52.12
CA VAL A 11 5.98 -11.80 -51.57
C VAL A 11 6.11 -11.33 -50.13
N VAL A 12 5.75 -12.18 -49.17
CA VAL A 12 6.10 -11.98 -47.76
C VAL A 12 7.56 -12.36 -47.61
N GLY A 13 8.42 -11.36 -47.48
CA GLY A 13 9.76 -11.57 -46.97
C GLY A 13 9.67 -11.99 -45.51
N CYS A 14 10.21 -13.16 -45.17
CA CYS A 14 10.54 -13.50 -43.79
C CYS A 14 11.53 -12.47 -43.26
N GLN A 15 11.06 -11.53 -42.46
CA GLN A 15 11.88 -10.92 -41.42
C GLN A 15 11.61 -11.69 -40.14
N GLN A 16 12.62 -12.42 -39.67
CA GLN A 16 12.68 -12.82 -38.27
C GLN A 16 12.56 -11.53 -37.44
N ALA A 17 11.52 -11.44 -36.62
CA ALA A 17 11.42 -10.40 -35.62
C ALA A 17 12.67 -10.48 -34.74
N ALA A 18 13.37 -9.36 -34.57
CA ALA A 18 14.45 -9.28 -33.59
C ALA A 18 13.85 -9.49 -32.18
N PRO A 19 14.54 -10.19 -31.27
CA PRO A 19 14.08 -10.34 -29.89
C PRO A 19 13.90 -8.95 -29.24
N PRO A 20 12.94 -8.80 -28.31
CA PRO A 20 12.73 -7.55 -27.59
C PRO A 20 14.02 -7.15 -26.83
N PRO A 21 14.28 -5.84 -26.67
CA PRO A 21 15.42 -5.37 -25.88
C PRO A 21 15.25 -5.80 -24.41
N PRO A 22 16.35 -6.13 -23.70
CA PRO A 22 16.30 -6.52 -22.29
C PRO A 22 15.84 -5.36 -21.40
N THR A 23 15.08 -5.68 -20.36
CA THR A 23 14.48 -4.74 -19.41
C THR A 23 15.58 -4.01 -18.59
N PRO A 24 15.55 -2.66 -18.46
CA PRO A 24 16.56 -1.93 -17.69
C PRO A 24 16.46 -2.23 -16.19
N GLY A 25 17.47 -2.90 -15.63
CA GLY A 25 17.56 -3.23 -14.19
C GLY A 25 18.17 -4.59 -13.88
N ASP A 26 18.40 -5.44 -14.89
CA ASP A 26 19.06 -6.72 -14.69
C ASP A 26 20.55 -6.56 -14.40
N ALA A 27 21.00 -7.25 -13.35
CA ALA A 27 22.42 -7.44 -13.10
C ALA A 27 23.05 -8.13 -14.32
N PRO A 28 24.34 -7.89 -14.64
CA PRO A 28 24.98 -8.57 -15.76
C PRO A 28 24.84 -10.10 -15.62
N MET A 29 24.44 -10.73 -16.73
CA MET A 29 24.09 -12.13 -17.03
C MET A 29 24.95 -13.28 -16.44
N ASN A 30 25.91 -13.05 -15.54
CA ASN A 30 26.98 -14.02 -15.24
C ASN A 30 27.28 -14.25 -13.74
N VAL A 31 26.34 -14.02 -12.81
CA VAL A 31 26.57 -14.34 -11.39
C VAL A 31 25.81 -15.60 -11.01
N ASP A 32 26.44 -16.76 -11.17
CA ASP A 32 26.09 -17.94 -10.37
C ASP A 32 26.53 -17.66 -8.93
N ILE A 33 25.55 -17.41 -8.07
CA ILE A 33 25.75 -17.21 -6.63
C ILE A 33 25.89 -18.52 -5.86
N VAL A 34 25.45 -19.62 -6.47
CA VAL A 34 25.61 -21.00 -6.02
C VAL A 34 26.38 -21.73 -7.10
N ASP A 35 27.38 -22.52 -6.73
CA ASP A 35 28.11 -23.36 -7.69
C ASP A 35 27.12 -24.33 -8.36
N PRO A 36 27.05 -24.40 -9.71
CA PRO A 36 26.14 -25.32 -10.39
C PRO A 36 26.28 -26.78 -9.94
N ASP A 37 27.47 -27.22 -9.51
CA ASP A 37 27.70 -28.58 -9.01
C ASP A 37 27.07 -28.83 -7.61
N ASP A 38 26.75 -27.76 -6.87
CA ASP A 38 26.09 -27.81 -5.55
C ASP A 38 24.55 -27.78 -5.67
N ILE A 39 23.99 -27.56 -6.86
CA ILE A 39 22.54 -27.51 -7.10
C ILE A 39 22.02 -28.93 -7.39
N PRO A 40 21.09 -29.48 -6.58
CA PRO A 40 20.51 -30.79 -6.85
C PRO A 40 19.72 -30.84 -8.17
N ASP A 41 19.64 -32.01 -8.79
CA ASP A 41 18.78 -32.25 -9.96
C ASP A 41 17.30 -31.99 -9.67
N ALA A 42 16.53 -31.50 -10.65
CA ALA A 42 15.09 -31.25 -10.55
C ALA A 42 14.27 -32.19 -11.47
N PRO A 43 14.32 -33.52 -11.24
CA PRO A 43 13.60 -34.47 -12.07
C PRO A 43 12.08 -34.27 -11.97
N VAL A 44 11.36 -34.76 -12.96
CA VAL A 44 9.91 -34.91 -12.87
C VAL A 44 9.64 -36.20 -12.09
N LEU A 45 9.03 -36.07 -10.91
CA LEU A 45 8.67 -37.20 -10.06
C LEU A 45 7.20 -37.56 -10.27
N SER A 46 6.82 -38.81 -10.03
CA SER A 46 5.41 -39.16 -9.77
C SER A 46 4.94 -38.57 -8.43
N ALA A 47 3.63 -38.57 -8.19
CA ALA A 47 3.07 -38.10 -6.91
C ALA A 47 3.56 -38.93 -5.71
N GLU A 48 3.74 -40.25 -5.89
CA GLU A 48 4.29 -41.13 -4.84
C GLU A 48 5.78 -40.84 -4.59
N GLU A 49 6.58 -40.70 -5.64
CA GLU A 49 8.02 -40.38 -5.51
C GLU A 49 8.24 -39.00 -4.88
N ALA A 50 7.40 -38.01 -5.19
CA ALA A 50 7.51 -36.68 -4.59
C ALA A 50 7.26 -36.69 -3.08
N ILE A 51 6.35 -37.54 -2.58
CA ILE A 51 6.10 -37.69 -1.14
C ILE A 51 7.34 -38.22 -0.41
N GLU A 52 8.15 -39.08 -1.04
CA GLU A 52 9.41 -39.55 -0.44
C GLU A 52 10.41 -38.40 -0.21
N GLY A 53 10.28 -37.32 -0.98
CA GLY A 53 11.07 -36.10 -0.86
C GLY A 53 10.55 -35.10 0.18
N PHE A 54 9.41 -35.35 0.81
CA PHE A 54 8.83 -34.46 1.83
C PHE A 54 9.36 -34.76 3.23
N ALA A 55 9.80 -33.71 3.93
CA ALA A 55 9.97 -33.71 5.37
C ALA A 55 8.76 -33.00 5.99
N VAL A 56 7.88 -33.75 6.66
CA VAL A 56 6.73 -33.24 7.41
C VAL A 56 6.97 -33.40 8.91
N GLU A 57 6.38 -32.54 9.73
CA GLU A 57 6.46 -32.61 11.20
C GLU A 57 6.14 -34.03 11.74
N ASP A 58 6.91 -34.46 12.75
CA ASP A 58 6.73 -35.77 13.37
C ASP A 58 5.28 -36.02 13.83
N GLY A 59 4.77 -37.20 13.52
CA GLY A 59 3.39 -37.59 13.84
C GLY A 59 2.39 -37.25 12.74
N PHE A 60 2.80 -36.54 11.68
CA PHE A 60 1.99 -36.32 10.48
C PHE A 60 2.40 -37.22 9.33
N GLU A 61 1.46 -37.47 8.43
CA GLU A 61 1.68 -38.14 7.15
C GLU A 61 1.03 -37.34 6.02
N VAL A 62 1.64 -37.42 4.83
CA VAL A 62 1.12 -36.81 3.61
C VAL A 62 0.53 -37.90 2.72
N GLN A 63 -0.66 -37.67 2.18
CA GLN A 63 -1.34 -38.61 1.29
C GLN A 63 -1.84 -37.87 0.04
N ILE A 64 -2.01 -38.60 -1.05
CA ILE A 64 -2.54 -38.05 -2.32
C ILE A 64 -4.06 -37.98 -2.21
N VAL A 65 -4.63 -36.82 -2.50
CA VAL A 65 -6.09 -36.63 -2.67
C VAL A 65 -6.45 -36.75 -4.15
N ALA A 66 -5.71 -36.02 -4.99
CA ALA A 66 -5.86 -36.07 -6.44
C ALA A 66 -4.52 -35.73 -7.10
N ARG A 67 -4.34 -36.16 -8.34
CA ARG A 67 -3.12 -35.92 -9.12
C ARG A 67 -3.41 -35.92 -10.61
N GLU A 68 -2.41 -35.56 -11.41
CA GLU A 68 -2.44 -35.79 -12.84
C GLU A 68 -2.78 -37.26 -13.19
N PRO A 69 -3.54 -37.51 -14.28
CA PRO A 69 -4.10 -36.54 -15.23
C PRO A 69 -5.46 -35.94 -14.80
N ASP A 70 -6.00 -36.32 -13.64
CA ASP A 70 -7.35 -35.96 -13.21
C ASP A 70 -7.48 -34.51 -12.74
N VAL A 71 -6.37 -33.95 -12.27
CA VAL A 71 -6.20 -32.53 -11.95
C VAL A 71 -4.89 -31.99 -12.54
N VAL A 72 -4.93 -30.78 -13.08
CA VAL A 72 -3.80 -30.14 -13.79
C VAL A 72 -3.71 -28.66 -13.42
N ASP A 73 -2.50 -28.15 -13.17
CA ASP A 73 -2.22 -26.76 -12.81
C ASP A 73 -3.23 -26.16 -11.79
N PRO A 74 -3.51 -26.84 -10.66
CA PRO A 74 -4.55 -26.42 -9.74
C PRO A 74 -4.14 -25.16 -8.95
N VAL A 75 -5.00 -24.14 -8.92
CA VAL A 75 -4.69 -22.85 -8.26
C VAL A 75 -5.67 -22.46 -7.14
N ALA A 76 -6.91 -22.93 -7.22
CA ALA A 76 -7.93 -22.72 -6.19
C ALA A 76 -8.95 -23.87 -6.20
N MET A 77 -9.52 -24.19 -5.05
CA MET A 77 -10.62 -25.16 -4.96
C MET A 77 -11.70 -24.73 -3.97
N ALA A 78 -12.85 -25.40 -4.07
CA ALA A 78 -13.91 -25.38 -3.08
C ALA A 78 -14.46 -26.79 -2.88
N ILE A 79 -14.88 -27.12 -1.67
CA ILE A 79 -15.47 -28.43 -1.33
C ILE A 79 -16.97 -28.22 -1.13
N ASP A 80 -17.79 -28.96 -1.87
CA ASP A 80 -19.24 -28.83 -1.75
C ASP A 80 -19.82 -29.62 -0.57
N GLU A 81 -21.11 -29.39 -0.29
CA GLU A 81 -21.84 -29.98 0.82
C GLU A 81 -21.88 -31.52 0.85
N ASP A 82 -21.47 -32.20 -0.23
CA ASP A 82 -21.39 -33.66 -0.34
C ASP A 82 -19.94 -34.18 -0.52
N GLY A 83 -18.94 -33.29 -0.37
CA GLY A 83 -17.52 -33.67 -0.33
C GLY A 83 -16.82 -33.71 -1.69
N ALA A 84 -17.48 -33.30 -2.77
CA ALA A 84 -16.83 -33.20 -4.08
C ALA A 84 -15.91 -31.98 -4.14
N LEU A 85 -14.75 -32.13 -4.79
CA LEU A 85 -13.77 -31.05 -4.95
C LEU A 85 -14.00 -30.35 -6.28
N TRP A 86 -14.23 -29.04 -6.22
CA TRP A 86 -14.39 -28.18 -7.39
C TRP A 86 -13.10 -27.39 -7.57
N VAL A 87 -12.32 -27.74 -8.59
CA VAL A 87 -10.94 -27.27 -8.75
C VAL A 87 -10.83 -26.38 -9.97
N VAL A 88 -10.21 -25.21 -9.78
CA VAL A 88 -9.80 -24.30 -10.83
C VAL A 88 -8.43 -24.70 -11.34
N GLU A 89 -8.35 -24.98 -12.64
CA GLU A 89 -7.13 -25.30 -13.35
C GLU A 89 -6.72 -24.14 -14.25
N MET A 90 -5.53 -23.57 -14.01
CA MET A 90 -5.01 -22.40 -14.72
C MET A 90 -3.96 -22.81 -15.77
N ARG A 91 -4.38 -23.67 -16.69
CA ARG A 91 -3.52 -24.39 -17.66
C ARG A 91 -2.90 -23.49 -18.72
N ASP A 92 -3.44 -22.30 -18.89
CA ASP A 92 -3.03 -21.28 -19.85
C ASP A 92 -2.04 -20.27 -19.28
N TYR A 93 -1.57 -20.45 -18.03
CA TYR A 93 -0.64 -19.52 -17.38
C TYR A 93 0.84 -19.91 -17.52
N MET A 94 1.63 -18.98 -18.01
CA MET A 94 3.08 -19.05 -18.15
C MET A 94 3.55 -20.40 -18.70
N THR A 95 3.03 -20.76 -19.88
CA THR A 95 3.38 -22.00 -20.59
C THR A 95 4.81 -21.99 -21.15
N THR A 96 5.44 -20.81 -21.21
CA THR A 96 6.85 -20.63 -21.56
C THR A 96 7.46 -19.50 -20.73
N THR A 97 8.79 -19.42 -20.64
CA THR A 97 9.51 -18.31 -19.99
C THR A 97 9.32 -16.95 -20.69
N GLU A 98 8.88 -16.96 -21.94
CA GLU A 98 8.54 -15.76 -22.72
C GLU A 98 7.09 -15.30 -22.47
N GLY A 99 6.28 -16.10 -21.77
CA GLY A 99 4.89 -15.81 -21.43
C GLY A 99 3.86 -16.62 -22.21
N ASP A 100 2.61 -16.16 -22.12
CA ASP A 100 1.43 -16.81 -22.71
C ASP A 100 1.34 -16.49 -24.21
N ASN A 101 2.06 -17.25 -25.02
CA ASN A 101 2.25 -16.96 -26.45
C ASN A 101 1.03 -17.29 -27.34
N THR A 102 -0.05 -17.87 -26.81
CA THR A 102 -1.22 -18.28 -27.61
C THR A 102 -2.41 -17.34 -27.45
N GLY A 103 -2.63 -16.76 -26.26
CA GLY A 103 -3.89 -16.08 -25.92
C GLY A 103 -5.13 -16.98 -26.02
N GLU A 104 -4.95 -18.31 -26.18
CA GLU A 104 -6.02 -19.28 -26.31
C GLU A 104 -6.45 -19.77 -24.93
N PRO A 105 -7.72 -19.55 -24.53
CA PRO A 105 -8.22 -20.00 -23.23
C PRO A 105 -8.13 -21.52 -23.08
N ALA A 106 -7.38 -21.99 -22.09
CA ALA A 106 -7.21 -23.42 -21.81
C ALA A 106 -7.53 -23.80 -20.35
N GLY A 107 -7.79 -22.82 -19.49
CA GLY A 107 -8.22 -23.05 -18.12
C GLY A 107 -9.60 -23.70 -18.05
N ARG A 108 -9.88 -24.37 -16.94
CA ARG A 108 -11.15 -25.07 -16.72
C ARG A 108 -11.50 -25.16 -15.24
N ILE A 109 -12.74 -25.51 -14.96
CA ILE A 109 -13.20 -25.93 -13.64
C ILE A 109 -13.58 -27.41 -13.75
N VAL A 110 -12.95 -28.25 -12.93
CA VAL A 110 -13.23 -29.68 -12.84
C VAL A 110 -13.86 -30.03 -11.51
N VAL A 111 -14.63 -31.11 -11.48
CA VAL A 111 -15.20 -31.71 -10.28
C VAL A 111 -14.59 -33.08 -10.08
N LEU A 112 -13.89 -33.24 -8.96
CA LEU A 112 -13.27 -34.48 -8.52
C LEU A 112 -14.17 -35.14 -7.47
N ARG A 113 -14.37 -36.45 -7.59
CA ARG A 113 -15.25 -37.24 -6.71
C ARG A 113 -14.52 -38.51 -6.26
N ASP A 114 -14.68 -38.80 -4.98
CA ASP A 114 -14.27 -40.03 -4.29
C ASP A 114 -15.52 -40.93 -4.26
N GLU A 115 -15.58 -41.93 -5.16
CA GLU A 115 -16.78 -42.77 -5.31
C GLU A 115 -16.76 -44.00 -4.39
N ASP A 116 -15.59 -44.43 -3.91
CA ASP A 116 -15.44 -45.60 -3.03
C ASP A 116 -15.22 -45.27 -1.54
N GLY A 117 -14.99 -43.99 -1.23
CA GLY A 117 -14.85 -43.45 0.12
C GLY A 117 -13.48 -43.69 0.76
N ASP A 118 -12.44 -43.98 -0.03
CA ASP A 118 -11.08 -44.22 0.48
C ASP A 118 -10.27 -42.93 0.71
N GLY A 119 -10.80 -41.78 0.27
CA GLY A 119 -10.16 -40.46 0.37
C GLY A 119 -9.26 -40.12 -0.81
N PHE A 120 -9.13 -40.96 -1.82
CA PHE A 120 -8.61 -40.59 -3.13
C PHE A 120 -9.79 -40.16 -4.02
N HIS A 121 -9.62 -39.13 -4.83
CA HIS A 121 -10.65 -38.65 -5.75
C HIS A 121 -10.31 -39.09 -7.17
N GLU A 122 -10.71 -40.31 -7.52
CA GLU A 122 -10.40 -41.02 -8.77
C GLU A 122 -11.22 -40.59 -9.98
N THR A 123 -12.33 -39.86 -9.78
CA THR A 123 -13.22 -39.47 -10.88
C THR A 123 -13.18 -37.97 -11.13
N SER A 124 -12.70 -37.56 -12.31
CA SER A 124 -12.70 -36.17 -12.78
C SER A 124 -13.77 -35.92 -13.85
N SER A 125 -14.46 -34.79 -13.77
CA SER A 125 -15.42 -34.32 -14.77
C SER A 125 -15.31 -32.81 -14.99
N VAL A 126 -15.40 -32.36 -16.24
CA VAL A 126 -15.30 -30.92 -16.56
C VAL A 126 -16.65 -30.25 -16.32
N PHE A 127 -16.68 -29.24 -15.47
CA PHE A 127 -17.86 -28.40 -15.23
C PHE A 127 -17.94 -27.22 -16.20
N LEU A 128 -16.82 -26.51 -16.38
CA LEU A 128 -16.65 -25.41 -17.34
C LEU A 128 -15.28 -25.53 -18.01
N ASP A 129 -15.22 -25.31 -19.31
CA ASP A 129 -14.01 -25.44 -20.13
C ASP A 129 -13.73 -24.17 -20.93
N GLY A 130 -12.51 -24.01 -21.44
CA GLY A 130 -12.10 -22.88 -22.27
C GLY A 130 -12.17 -21.53 -21.54
N LEU A 131 -11.80 -21.53 -20.25
CA LEU A 131 -11.72 -20.34 -19.41
C LEU A 131 -10.34 -19.70 -19.56
N TYR A 132 -10.29 -18.37 -19.64
CA TYR A 132 -9.03 -17.63 -19.73
C TYR A 132 -8.52 -17.26 -18.34
N LEU A 133 -7.38 -17.80 -17.93
CA LEU A 133 -6.74 -17.55 -16.64
C LEU A 133 -7.72 -17.55 -15.44
N PRO A 134 -8.53 -18.63 -15.24
CA PRO A 134 -9.45 -18.70 -14.13
C PRO A 134 -8.69 -18.73 -12.79
N ARG A 135 -9.19 -18.03 -11.76
CA ARG A 135 -8.37 -17.73 -10.56
C ARG A 135 -9.01 -18.01 -9.21
N ALA A 136 -10.33 -18.01 -9.14
CA ALA A 136 -11.04 -18.19 -7.88
C ALA A 136 -12.34 -18.93 -8.08
N ILE A 137 -12.76 -19.63 -7.02
CA ILE A 137 -13.99 -20.41 -6.98
C ILE A 137 -14.60 -20.39 -5.57
N ALA A 138 -15.93 -20.40 -5.50
CA ALA A 138 -16.69 -20.68 -4.29
C ALA A 138 -18.00 -21.42 -4.61
N ILE A 139 -18.38 -22.37 -3.76
CA ILE A 139 -19.71 -22.99 -3.79
C ILE A 139 -20.67 -22.13 -2.98
N TYR A 140 -21.69 -21.59 -3.64
CA TYR A 140 -22.59 -20.63 -3.03
C TYR A 140 -23.95 -20.59 -3.71
N ASN A 141 -25.03 -20.49 -2.94
CA ASN A 141 -26.41 -20.36 -3.38
C ASN A 141 -26.82 -21.36 -4.48
N GLY A 142 -26.51 -22.64 -4.26
CA GLY A 142 -26.75 -23.73 -5.22
C GLY A 142 -25.96 -23.64 -6.53
N GLY A 143 -24.98 -22.74 -6.63
CA GLY A 143 -24.16 -22.51 -7.82
C GLY A 143 -22.66 -22.50 -7.52
N VAL A 144 -21.89 -22.10 -8.53
CA VAL A 144 -20.46 -21.84 -8.49
C VAL A 144 -20.23 -20.38 -8.81
N LEU A 145 -19.66 -19.64 -7.87
CA LEU A 145 -19.09 -18.32 -8.13
C LEU A 145 -17.64 -18.52 -8.58
N TYR A 146 -17.22 -17.92 -9.69
CA TYR A 146 -15.87 -18.10 -10.22
C TYR A 146 -15.38 -16.84 -10.94
N SER A 147 -14.06 -16.63 -10.96
CA SER A 147 -13.44 -15.49 -11.63
C SER A 147 -12.68 -15.90 -12.88
N VAL A 148 -12.91 -15.12 -13.95
CA VAL A 148 -12.21 -15.18 -15.24
C VAL A 148 -12.07 -13.74 -15.70
N PRO A 149 -10.85 -13.19 -15.81
CA PRO A 149 -10.66 -11.79 -16.17
C PRO A 149 -11.40 -11.40 -17.46
N PRO A 150 -12.09 -10.25 -17.50
CA PRO A 150 -12.14 -9.21 -16.46
C PRO A 150 -13.26 -9.41 -15.41
N ASN A 151 -13.97 -10.53 -15.42
CA ASN A 151 -15.28 -10.66 -14.80
C ASN A 151 -15.31 -11.63 -13.59
N LEU A 152 -16.28 -11.40 -12.72
CA LEU A 152 -16.79 -12.36 -11.74
C LEU A 152 -18.11 -12.93 -12.27
N TYR A 153 -18.23 -14.25 -12.28
CA TYR A 153 -19.39 -14.97 -12.80
C TYR A 153 -20.04 -15.85 -11.74
N PHE A 154 -21.34 -16.09 -11.92
CA PHE A 154 -22.10 -17.08 -11.18
C PHE A 154 -22.74 -18.07 -12.16
N ALA A 155 -22.37 -19.34 -12.06
CA ALA A 155 -22.98 -20.46 -12.78
C ALA A 155 -23.88 -21.27 -11.84
N LYS A 156 -25.15 -21.49 -12.21
CA LYS A 156 -26.00 -22.45 -11.47
C LYS A 156 -25.46 -23.87 -11.64
N ARG A 157 -25.65 -24.71 -10.63
CA ARG A 157 -25.34 -26.15 -10.73
C ARG A 157 -26.61 -26.96 -11.04
N ASN A 158 -26.51 -27.88 -11.99
CA ASN A 158 -27.46 -28.95 -12.24
C ASN A 158 -26.78 -30.28 -11.90
N GLY A 159 -26.59 -30.55 -10.61
CA GLY A 159 -25.63 -31.58 -10.17
C GLY A 159 -24.21 -31.13 -10.48
N TYR A 160 -23.47 -31.91 -11.27
CA TYR A 160 -22.08 -31.62 -11.67
C TYR A 160 -21.98 -30.97 -13.05
N GLU A 161 -23.08 -30.52 -13.63
CA GLU A 161 -23.12 -29.81 -14.91
C GLU A 161 -23.48 -28.32 -14.73
N ALA A 162 -22.91 -27.46 -15.56
CA ALA A 162 -23.19 -26.03 -15.55
C ALA A 162 -24.59 -25.73 -16.11
N GLY A 163 -25.36 -24.95 -15.34
CA GLY A 163 -26.62 -24.35 -15.77
C GLY A 163 -26.45 -22.92 -16.27
N ASP A 164 -27.44 -22.07 -15.99
CA ASP A 164 -27.38 -20.65 -16.39
C ASP A 164 -26.17 -19.94 -15.78
N ILE A 165 -25.47 -19.16 -16.61
CA ILE A 165 -24.33 -18.33 -16.23
C ILE A 165 -24.75 -16.86 -16.26
N SER A 166 -24.34 -16.10 -15.25
CA SER A 166 -24.59 -14.66 -15.13
C SER A 166 -23.33 -13.92 -14.68
N VAL A 167 -23.15 -12.69 -15.15
CA VAL A 167 -22.08 -11.80 -14.68
C VAL A 167 -22.52 -11.19 -13.35
N VAL A 168 -21.67 -11.35 -12.33
CA VAL A 168 -21.84 -10.73 -11.01
C VAL A 168 -21.16 -9.36 -10.98
N ASP A 169 -19.97 -9.27 -11.55
CA ASP A 169 -19.19 -8.05 -11.64
C ASP A 169 -18.38 -8.05 -12.94
N ALA A 170 -18.64 -7.09 -13.83
CA ALA A 170 -17.95 -6.99 -15.11
C ALA A 170 -16.57 -6.33 -15.00
N GLU A 171 -16.24 -5.80 -13.83
CA GLU A 171 -15.02 -5.05 -13.57
C GLU A 171 -14.20 -5.68 -12.43
N TYR A 172 -14.37 -6.99 -12.22
CA TYR A 172 -13.71 -7.71 -11.12
C TYR A 172 -12.19 -7.72 -11.26
N ALA A 173 -11.66 -7.95 -12.46
CA ALA A 173 -10.23 -8.13 -12.73
C ALA A 173 -9.81 -7.46 -14.06
N VAL A 174 -10.06 -6.16 -14.18
CA VAL A 174 -9.76 -5.40 -15.41
C VAL A 174 -8.26 -5.12 -15.54
N GLY A 175 -7.64 -5.62 -16.61
CA GLY A 175 -6.27 -5.30 -17.00
C GLY A 175 -5.20 -5.73 -15.99
N GLY A 176 -4.01 -5.14 -16.13
CA GLY A 176 -2.88 -5.35 -15.23
C GLY A 176 -2.20 -6.71 -15.36
N ASN A 177 -1.16 -6.90 -14.53
CA ASN A 177 -0.43 -8.17 -14.45
C ASN A 177 -1.33 -9.26 -13.84
N PRO A 178 -1.46 -10.43 -14.47
CA PRO A 178 -2.20 -11.56 -13.92
C PRO A 178 -1.81 -11.90 -12.46
N GLU A 179 -0.53 -11.88 -12.06
CA GLU A 179 -0.11 -12.13 -10.66
C GLU A 179 -0.75 -11.18 -9.63
N HIS A 180 -1.20 -10.01 -10.07
CA HIS A 180 -1.74 -8.95 -9.23
C HIS A 180 -3.24 -8.74 -9.43
N GLN A 181 -3.97 -9.77 -9.87
CA GLN A 181 -5.42 -9.74 -10.01
C GLN A 181 -6.17 -10.37 -8.82
N PRO A 182 -7.42 -9.91 -8.56
CA PRO A 182 -8.27 -10.46 -7.51
C PRO A 182 -8.44 -11.98 -7.57
N ASN A 183 -8.39 -12.61 -6.40
CA ASN A 183 -8.53 -14.04 -6.21
C ASN A 183 -9.11 -14.36 -4.82
N GLY A 184 -9.26 -15.65 -4.50
CA GLY A 184 -9.72 -16.14 -3.20
C GLY A 184 -11.15 -15.70 -2.85
N LEU A 185 -12.17 -16.46 -3.26
CA LEU A 185 -13.58 -16.18 -2.95
C LEU A 185 -13.99 -16.79 -1.60
N LEU A 186 -13.65 -16.13 -0.49
CA LEU A 186 -13.97 -16.62 0.85
C LEU A 186 -15.40 -16.25 1.25
N VAL A 187 -16.28 -17.24 1.32
CA VAL A 187 -17.60 -17.10 1.97
C VAL A 187 -17.39 -17.04 3.48
N ALA A 188 -17.34 -15.83 4.03
CA ALA A 188 -17.00 -15.60 5.42
C ALA A 188 -18.21 -15.75 6.36
N MET A 189 -17.89 -15.87 7.65
CA MET A 189 -18.85 -16.08 8.73
C MET A 189 -19.94 -14.99 8.82
N ASP A 190 -19.65 -13.77 8.37
CA ASP A 190 -20.59 -12.64 8.35
C ASP A 190 -21.51 -12.62 7.12
N ASN A 191 -21.55 -13.73 6.36
CA ASN A 191 -22.33 -13.93 5.15
C ASN A 191 -21.91 -13.05 3.96
N TRP A 192 -20.75 -12.38 4.03
CA TRP A 192 -20.11 -11.72 2.90
C TRP A 192 -19.06 -12.62 2.24
N ILE A 193 -18.78 -12.34 0.97
CA ILE A 193 -17.73 -12.98 0.19
C ILE A 193 -16.58 -11.98 0.04
N TYR A 194 -15.43 -12.30 0.63
CA TYR A 194 -14.21 -11.49 0.58
C TYR A 194 -13.23 -12.04 -0.44
N ASN A 195 -12.29 -11.17 -0.85
CA ASN A 195 -11.33 -11.42 -1.92
C ASN A 195 -9.93 -10.97 -1.48
N ALA A 196 -8.91 -11.68 -1.93
CA ALA A 196 -7.54 -11.18 -1.94
C ALA A 196 -7.32 -10.27 -3.16
N LYS A 197 -6.33 -9.38 -3.06
CA LYS A 197 -5.93 -8.40 -4.08
C LYS A 197 -7.07 -7.47 -4.55
N SER A 198 -8.09 -7.29 -3.71
CA SER A 198 -9.29 -6.49 -4.01
C SER A 198 -9.77 -5.72 -2.78
N ASP A 199 -10.40 -4.58 -3.02
CA ASP A 199 -11.14 -3.79 -2.03
C ASP A 199 -12.67 -4.03 -2.15
N GLN A 200 -13.10 -5.07 -2.86
CA GLN A 200 -14.50 -5.40 -3.09
C GLN A 200 -14.94 -6.63 -2.29
N ARG A 201 -16.16 -6.57 -1.74
CA ARG A 201 -16.86 -7.72 -1.16
C ARG A 201 -18.26 -7.87 -1.74
N TYR A 202 -18.76 -9.10 -1.76
CA TYR A 202 -20.03 -9.46 -2.41
C TYR A 202 -20.97 -10.18 -1.47
N ARG A 203 -22.28 -9.96 -1.62
CA ARG A 203 -23.30 -10.74 -0.90
C ARG A 203 -24.55 -10.85 -1.75
N LEU A 204 -25.14 -12.04 -1.83
CA LEU A 204 -26.45 -12.18 -2.46
C LEU A 204 -27.54 -11.90 -1.43
N GLN A 205 -28.35 -10.87 -1.68
CA GLN A 205 -29.47 -10.52 -0.82
C GLN A 205 -30.73 -10.31 -1.67
N ASN A 206 -31.81 -11.02 -1.33
CA ASN A 206 -33.09 -10.93 -2.04
C ASN A 206 -32.97 -11.15 -3.57
N GLY A 207 -32.08 -12.06 -3.98
CA GLY A 207 -31.83 -12.38 -5.39
C GLY A 207 -31.00 -11.33 -6.15
N LYS A 208 -30.41 -10.35 -5.45
CA LYS A 208 -29.52 -9.34 -6.02
C LYS A 208 -28.14 -9.43 -5.41
N TRP A 209 -27.12 -9.35 -6.26
CA TRP A 209 -25.74 -9.21 -5.81
C TRP A 209 -25.51 -7.79 -5.31
N LEU A 210 -25.15 -7.69 -4.04
CA LEU A 210 -24.61 -6.49 -3.44
C LEU A 210 -23.10 -6.49 -3.63
N LYS A 211 -22.54 -5.34 -4.00
CA LYS A 211 -21.11 -5.07 -4.11
C LYS A 211 -20.81 -3.88 -3.20
N GLU A 212 -19.87 -4.04 -2.27
CA GLU A 212 -19.43 -2.99 -1.36
C GLU A 212 -17.92 -2.89 -1.33
N LYS A 213 -17.43 -1.66 -1.10
CA LYS A 213 -16.02 -1.45 -0.78
C LYS A 213 -15.69 -1.93 0.63
N THR A 214 -14.49 -2.44 0.79
CA THR A 214 -13.87 -2.91 2.03
C THR A 214 -12.37 -2.62 2.00
N GLU A 215 -11.63 -2.90 3.07
CA GLU A 215 -10.18 -2.74 3.07
C GLU A 215 -9.54 -3.62 1.98
N TYR A 216 -8.53 -3.08 1.30
CA TYR A 216 -7.73 -3.85 0.35
C TYR A 216 -6.92 -4.92 1.08
N ARG A 217 -6.99 -6.18 0.66
CA ARG A 217 -6.35 -7.29 1.39
C ARG A 217 -5.46 -8.15 0.52
N GLY A 218 -4.24 -8.38 0.98
CA GLY A 218 -3.32 -9.39 0.48
C GLY A 218 -3.01 -9.40 -1.02
N GLN A 219 -2.40 -10.50 -1.47
CA GLN A 219 -2.03 -10.75 -2.85
C GLN A 219 -2.52 -12.11 -3.37
N TRP A 220 -2.34 -13.20 -2.61
CA TRP A 220 -2.80 -14.52 -3.03
C TRP A 220 -3.39 -15.33 -1.88
N GLY A 221 -4.69 -15.59 -1.95
CA GLY A 221 -5.43 -16.32 -0.93
C GLY A 221 -5.84 -15.47 0.29
N ILE A 222 -6.91 -15.93 0.93
CA ILE A 222 -7.51 -15.30 2.11
C ILE A 222 -8.23 -16.39 2.92
N SER A 223 -8.15 -16.32 4.24
CA SER A 223 -8.77 -17.26 5.17
C SER A 223 -9.42 -16.51 6.34
N GLN A 224 -10.16 -17.24 7.18
CA GLN A 224 -10.71 -16.73 8.44
C GLN A 224 -10.45 -17.67 9.62
N ASP A 225 -10.44 -17.14 10.85
CA ASP A 225 -10.50 -17.94 12.08
C ASP A 225 -11.94 -18.35 12.47
N ASP A 226 -12.07 -19.04 13.60
CA ASP A 226 -13.36 -19.48 14.18
C ASP A 226 -14.30 -18.32 14.59
N TRP A 227 -13.81 -17.09 14.55
CA TRP A 227 -14.52 -15.89 14.97
C TRP A 227 -14.79 -14.96 13.79
N GLY A 228 -14.42 -15.35 12.57
CA GLY A 228 -14.61 -14.56 11.36
C GLY A 228 -13.67 -13.37 11.26
N ARG A 229 -12.49 -13.43 11.88
CA ARG A 229 -11.36 -12.52 11.63
C ARG A 229 -10.65 -12.97 10.35
N LEU A 230 -10.35 -12.03 9.45
CA LEU A 230 -9.75 -12.33 8.14
C LEU A 230 -8.22 -12.31 8.21
N PHE A 231 -7.59 -13.27 7.51
CA PHE A 231 -6.14 -13.43 7.40
C PHE A 231 -5.74 -13.56 5.93
N TYR A 232 -4.63 -12.94 5.57
CA TYR A 232 -4.13 -12.83 4.20
C TYR A 232 -2.62 -12.60 4.22
N ASN A 233 -1.97 -12.56 3.06
CA ASN A 233 -0.54 -12.36 2.94
C ASN A 233 -0.18 -11.51 1.71
N ASN A 234 1.10 -11.22 1.52
CA ASN A 234 1.63 -10.83 0.22
C ASN A 234 2.96 -11.55 -0.02
N ASN A 235 3.54 -11.42 -1.22
CA ASN A 235 4.76 -12.13 -1.60
C ASN A 235 5.89 -12.06 -0.56
N SER A 236 6.02 -10.93 0.14
CA SER A 236 7.12 -10.66 1.06
C SER A 236 6.68 -10.61 2.53
N GLN A 237 5.46 -11.01 2.86
CA GLN A 237 4.95 -11.02 4.24
C GLN A 237 4.13 -12.28 4.48
N THR A 238 4.65 -13.17 5.33
CA THR A 238 4.08 -14.50 5.61
C THR A 238 2.59 -14.45 5.98
N LEU A 239 2.22 -13.62 6.98
CA LEU A 239 0.85 -13.60 7.48
C LEU A 239 0.47 -12.23 8.04
N LEU A 240 -0.68 -11.75 7.60
CA LEU A 240 -1.33 -10.51 8.01
C LEU A 240 -2.76 -10.85 8.42
N GLY A 241 -3.40 -9.97 9.21
CA GLY A 241 -4.78 -10.19 9.60
C GLY A 241 -5.44 -8.97 10.21
N ASP A 242 -6.76 -8.92 10.07
CA ASP A 242 -7.59 -7.80 10.51
C ASP A 242 -7.76 -7.78 12.05
N ASP A 243 -7.74 -6.59 12.64
CA ASP A 243 -7.98 -6.42 14.08
C ASP A 243 -9.42 -5.96 14.41
N VAL A 244 -10.19 -5.53 13.40
CA VAL A 244 -11.54 -4.99 13.55
C VAL A 244 -12.48 -5.50 12.44
N LEU A 245 -13.75 -5.09 12.50
CA LEU A 245 -14.77 -5.45 11.52
C LEU A 245 -14.35 -5.01 10.11
N PRO A 246 -14.53 -5.84 9.07
CA PRO A 246 -14.35 -5.41 7.70
C PRO A 246 -15.24 -4.21 7.32
N SER A 247 -14.70 -3.31 6.50
CA SER A 247 -15.28 -2.03 6.11
C SER A 247 -15.50 -1.06 7.29
N THR A 248 -14.69 -1.17 8.34
CA THR A 248 -14.73 -0.22 9.48
C THR A 248 -13.72 0.89 9.30
N VAL A 249 -12.53 0.55 8.81
CA VAL A 249 -11.40 1.48 8.72
C VAL A 249 -11.39 2.16 7.36
N ALA A 250 -11.75 1.41 6.30
CA ALA A 250 -11.89 1.94 4.94
C ALA A 250 -13.02 2.99 4.80
N ARG A 251 -13.84 3.17 5.85
CA ARG A 251 -14.88 4.19 5.88
C ARG A 251 -14.35 5.61 5.95
N ASN A 252 -13.21 5.82 6.61
CA ASN A 252 -12.62 7.14 6.71
C ASN A 252 -11.54 7.32 5.62
N PRO A 253 -11.84 8.00 4.50
CA PRO A 253 -10.87 8.21 3.42
C PRO A 253 -9.71 9.13 3.84
N HIS A 254 -9.87 9.93 4.89
CA HIS A 254 -8.84 10.82 5.44
C HIS A 254 -7.89 10.13 6.42
N ARG A 255 -8.14 8.86 6.77
CA ARG A 255 -7.17 8.08 7.53
C ARG A 255 -6.02 7.74 6.59
N GLU A 256 -4.83 8.28 6.84
CA GLU A 256 -3.61 7.88 6.14
C GLU A 256 -3.42 6.36 6.30
N ILE A 257 -3.82 5.62 5.26
CA ILE A 257 -3.50 4.22 5.10
C ILE A 257 -2.10 4.19 4.49
N GLY A 258 -1.10 4.53 5.31
CA GLY A 258 0.28 4.37 4.90
C GLY A 258 0.50 2.95 4.39
N ASP A 259 1.35 2.77 3.40
CA ASP A 259 1.65 1.52 2.67
C ASP A 259 2.01 0.30 3.57
N ARG A 260 2.14 0.53 4.89
CA ARG A 260 2.44 -0.46 5.93
C ARG A 260 1.28 -0.73 6.92
N ARG A 261 0.13 -0.06 6.78
CA ARG A 261 -1.04 -0.19 7.67
C ARG A 261 -2.35 -0.57 6.94
N VAL A 262 -2.29 -0.85 5.64
CA VAL A 262 -3.34 -1.61 4.93
C VAL A 262 -3.46 -3.01 5.55
N TYR A 263 -2.32 -3.54 6.00
CA TYR A 263 -2.19 -4.83 6.63
C TYR A 263 -1.92 -4.62 8.12
N GLY A 264 -2.57 -5.36 9.02
CA GLY A 264 -2.13 -5.43 10.41
C GLY A 264 -0.62 -5.77 10.50
N PRO A 265 0.06 -5.55 11.64
CA PRO A 265 1.46 -5.95 11.77
C PRO A 265 1.61 -7.42 11.36
N SER A 266 2.72 -7.75 10.68
CA SER A 266 3.01 -9.14 10.32
C SER A 266 2.88 -10.00 11.56
N ARG A 267 2.06 -11.06 11.47
CA ARG A 267 1.81 -12.01 12.55
C ARG A 267 2.88 -13.08 12.59
N ALA A 268 3.81 -13.09 11.64
CA ALA A 268 4.86 -14.08 11.53
C ALA A 268 6.17 -13.45 11.04
N THR A 269 7.28 -14.16 11.26
CA THR A 269 8.55 -13.80 10.63
C THR A 269 8.51 -14.18 9.15
N ASN A 270 9.33 -13.49 8.36
CA ASN A 270 9.54 -13.82 6.96
C ASN A 270 10.59 -14.92 6.78
N LYS A 271 11.34 -15.29 7.82
CA LYS A 271 12.42 -16.27 7.72
C LYS A 271 11.88 -17.66 7.35
N THR A 272 12.58 -18.32 6.43
CA THR A 272 12.24 -19.65 5.91
C THR A 272 13.35 -20.66 6.14
N TYR A 273 12.99 -21.94 6.21
CA TYR A 273 13.93 -23.06 6.34
C TYR A 273 13.68 -24.18 5.31
N PRO A 274 13.94 -23.92 4.01
CA PRO A 274 13.89 -24.97 2.99
C PRO A 274 14.93 -26.06 3.26
N ILE A 275 14.64 -27.29 2.82
CA ILE A 275 15.56 -28.43 2.95
C ILE A 275 16.40 -28.70 1.70
N ARG A 276 16.31 -27.81 0.71
CA ARG A 276 16.98 -27.91 -0.60
C ARG A 276 17.64 -26.60 -0.97
N VAL A 277 18.85 -26.70 -1.52
CA VAL A 277 19.53 -25.61 -2.25
C VAL A 277 18.68 -25.26 -3.47
N ASN A 278 18.20 -24.01 -3.54
CA ASN A 278 17.28 -23.59 -4.59
C ASN A 278 17.58 -22.15 -5.05
N PRO A 279 18.47 -21.99 -6.03
CA PRO A 279 18.73 -20.70 -6.67
C PRO A 279 17.65 -20.31 -7.69
N GLY A 280 16.67 -21.18 -7.98
CA GLY A 280 15.50 -20.96 -8.85
C GLY A 280 14.46 -19.99 -8.28
N VAL A 281 14.93 -18.92 -7.64
CA VAL A 281 14.14 -17.86 -7.01
C VAL A 281 14.39 -16.56 -7.76
N ASN A 282 13.33 -15.79 -8.02
CA ASN A 282 13.49 -14.52 -8.71
C ASN A 282 14.40 -13.58 -7.89
N ARG A 283 15.38 -12.95 -8.56
CA ARG A 283 16.36 -12.06 -7.93
C ARG A 283 17.20 -12.72 -6.83
N GLY A 284 17.44 -14.04 -6.91
CA GLY A 284 18.33 -14.76 -5.98
C GLY A 284 19.69 -14.09 -5.76
N TYR A 285 20.21 -13.41 -6.80
CA TYR A 285 21.46 -12.64 -6.77
C TYR A 285 21.48 -11.44 -5.82
N ARG A 286 20.33 -11.02 -5.27
CA ARG A 286 20.28 -9.92 -4.31
C ARG A 286 20.67 -10.42 -2.91
N PRO A 287 21.62 -9.74 -2.22
CA PRO A 287 22.00 -10.11 -0.86
C PRO A 287 20.78 -10.25 0.08
N GLY A 288 20.73 -11.36 0.82
CA GLY A 288 19.65 -11.67 1.76
C GLY A 288 18.43 -12.38 1.16
N THR A 289 18.41 -12.63 -0.15
CA THR A 289 17.37 -13.48 -0.80
C THR A 289 17.65 -14.95 -0.54
N LEU A 290 18.88 -15.38 -0.82
CA LEU A 290 19.39 -16.69 -0.43
C LEU A 290 20.32 -16.55 0.79
N ASP A 291 20.38 -17.61 1.59
CA ASP A 291 21.37 -17.77 2.66
C ASP A 291 22.73 -18.25 2.12
N GLU A 292 23.68 -18.51 3.02
CA GLU A 292 25.03 -18.96 2.66
C GLU A 292 25.07 -20.37 2.05
N ASP A 293 24.04 -21.19 2.24
CA ASP A 293 23.88 -22.52 1.66
C ASP A 293 23.14 -22.46 0.30
N GLY A 294 22.74 -21.28 -0.19
CA GLY A 294 21.97 -21.14 -1.41
C GLY A 294 20.49 -21.53 -1.27
N LYS A 295 19.95 -21.52 -0.05
CA LYS A 295 18.54 -21.76 0.25
C LYS A 295 17.81 -20.45 0.42
N LEU A 296 16.49 -20.44 0.19
CA LEU A 296 15.67 -19.24 0.39
C LEU A 296 15.72 -18.80 1.85
N ALA A 297 16.20 -17.57 2.10
CA ALA A 297 16.37 -17.03 3.45
C ALA A 297 15.09 -16.42 4.03
N ASN A 298 14.27 -15.79 3.17
CA ASN A 298 13.01 -15.17 3.54
C ASN A 298 11.93 -15.46 2.49
N VAL A 299 10.66 -15.47 2.91
CA VAL A 299 9.51 -15.60 2.01
C VAL A 299 9.60 -14.58 0.87
N THR A 300 9.38 -15.07 -0.35
CA THR A 300 9.33 -14.27 -1.57
C THR A 300 8.10 -14.58 -2.43
N SER A 301 7.36 -15.63 -2.08
CA SER A 301 6.11 -16.04 -2.72
C SER A 301 5.17 -16.70 -1.72
N ALA A 302 4.96 -16.02 -0.58
CA ALA A 302 3.95 -16.44 0.38
C ALA A 302 2.56 -16.41 -0.28
N ALA A 303 1.85 -17.53 -0.20
CA ALA A 303 0.61 -17.77 -0.91
C ALA A 303 -0.40 -18.53 -0.02
N GLY A 304 -1.69 -18.32 -0.24
CA GLY A 304 -2.76 -19.23 0.19
C GLY A 304 -2.90 -19.52 1.69
N PRO A 305 -2.76 -18.52 2.60
CA PRO A 305 -2.69 -18.78 4.02
C PRO A 305 -4.01 -19.39 4.51
N VAL A 306 -3.93 -20.42 5.34
CA VAL A 306 -5.09 -21.09 5.94
C VAL A 306 -4.98 -21.10 7.45
N ILE A 307 -6.04 -20.65 8.13
CA ILE A 307 -6.18 -20.84 9.56
C ILE A 307 -6.83 -22.20 9.77
N TYR A 308 -6.11 -23.11 10.41
CA TYR A 308 -6.57 -24.47 10.58
C TYR A 308 -7.71 -24.53 11.59
N ARG A 309 -8.88 -24.96 11.10
CA ARG A 309 -10.13 -25.09 11.86
C ARG A 309 -10.68 -26.52 11.81
N GLY A 310 -9.81 -27.47 11.45
CA GLY A 310 -10.13 -28.89 11.36
C GLY A 310 -10.03 -29.57 12.71
N ASP A 311 -10.36 -30.84 12.76
CA ASP A 311 -10.35 -31.65 13.98
C ASP A 311 -9.67 -33.01 13.81
N ASN A 312 -8.89 -33.18 12.73
CA ASN A 312 -8.00 -34.32 12.57
C ASN A 312 -6.68 -34.11 13.31
N PHE A 313 -6.14 -32.89 13.35
CA PHE A 313 -4.92 -32.56 14.08
C PHE A 313 -5.19 -32.51 15.60
N PRO A 314 -4.14 -32.68 16.43
CA PRO A 314 -4.25 -32.43 17.86
C PRO A 314 -4.75 -31.00 18.19
N PRO A 315 -5.42 -30.79 19.34
CA PRO A 315 -6.06 -29.51 19.67
C PRO A 315 -5.14 -28.28 19.65
N GLU A 316 -3.85 -28.45 19.91
CA GLU A 316 -2.83 -27.39 19.90
C GLU A 316 -2.50 -26.84 18.50
N TYR A 317 -3.07 -27.42 17.45
CA TYR A 317 -2.99 -26.92 16.08
C TYR A 317 -4.20 -26.04 15.70
N ASN A 318 -5.27 -26.09 16.49
CA ASN A 318 -6.49 -25.33 16.22
C ASN A 318 -6.20 -23.82 16.28
N GLY A 319 -6.56 -23.10 15.22
CA GLY A 319 -6.30 -21.68 15.10
C GLY A 319 -4.87 -21.33 14.65
N ASN A 320 -3.98 -22.30 14.45
CA ASN A 320 -2.67 -22.02 13.85
C ASN A 320 -2.82 -21.70 12.36
N ALA A 321 -1.95 -20.85 11.85
CA ALA A 321 -1.88 -20.57 10.44
C ALA A 321 -0.89 -21.51 9.74
N PHE A 322 -1.22 -21.93 8.52
CA PHE A 322 -0.32 -22.60 7.60
C PHE A 322 -0.20 -21.74 6.34
N VAL A 323 1.02 -21.41 5.96
CA VAL A 323 1.33 -20.50 4.84
C VAL A 323 2.30 -21.17 3.89
N GLN A 324 1.98 -21.13 2.62
CA GLN A 324 2.66 -21.80 1.55
C GLN A 324 3.71 -20.84 1.04
N GLU A 325 4.95 -21.31 0.90
CA GLU A 325 6.00 -20.56 0.24
C GLU A 325 6.35 -21.31 -1.05
N THR A 326 5.82 -20.78 -2.15
CA THR A 326 5.72 -21.48 -3.43
C THR A 326 7.11 -21.81 -4.00
N VAL A 327 8.02 -20.83 -4.02
CA VAL A 327 9.37 -21.02 -4.56
C VAL A 327 10.33 -21.68 -3.58
N GLY A 328 10.08 -21.55 -2.27
CA GLY A 328 10.83 -22.23 -1.23
C GLY A 328 10.45 -23.71 -1.04
N ASN A 329 9.44 -24.20 -1.76
CA ASN A 329 9.00 -25.61 -1.74
C ASN A 329 8.57 -26.09 -0.34
N LEU A 330 7.88 -25.23 0.42
CA LEU A 330 7.56 -25.49 1.83
C LEU A 330 6.21 -24.92 2.27
N VAL A 331 5.71 -25.42 3.40
CA VAL A 331 4.58 -24.90 4.15
C VAL A 331 5.05 -24.55 5.56
N LYS A 332 4.92 -23.28 5.89
CA LYS A 332 5.25 -22.69 7.18
C LYS A 332 4.06 -22.76 8.13
N ARG A 333 4.30 -23.03 9.41
CA ARG A 333 3.27 -23.00 10.47
C ARG A 333 3.53 -21.85 11.42
N VAL A 334 2.49 -21.14 11.79
CA VAL A 334 2.53 -20.03 12.76
C VAL A 334 1.52 -20.33 13.86
N MET A 335 1.99 -20.41 15.12
CA MET A 335 1.09 -20.54 16.27
C MET A 335 0.49 -19.18 16.59
N LEU A 336 -0.83 -19.05 16.47
CA LEU A 336 -1.53 -17.81 16.77
C LEU A 336 -2.09 -17.85 18.19
N ALA A 337 -1.84 -16.79 18.94
CA ALA A 337 -2.44 -16.55 20.24
C ALA A 337 -3.20 -15.23 20.21
N ASP A 338 -4.42 -15.25 20.73
CA ASP A 338 -5.20 -14.05 20.94
C ASP A 338 -4.87 -13.46 22.32
N GLN A 339 -4.37 -12.22 22.33
CA GLN A 339 -4.05 -11.47 23.54
C GLN A 339 -4.98 -10.25 23.59
N ASP A 340 -6.14 -10.43 24.25
CA ASP A 340 -7.18 -9.42 24.42
C ASP A 340 -7.59 -8.73 23.10
N GLY A 341 -7.86 -9.52 22.05
CA GLY A 341 -8.30 -9.02 20.74
C GLY A 341 -7.16 -8.66 19.79
N THR A 342 -5.91 -8.80 20.23
CA THR A 342 -4.72 -8.65 19.36
C THR A 342 -4.10 -10.02 19.11
N VAL A 343 -4.05 -10.41 17.84
CA VAL A 343 -3.42 -11.70 17.47
C VAL A 343 -1.92 -11.52 17.38
N VAL A 344 -1.19 -12.37 18.09
CA VAL A 344 0.27 -12.46 18.01
C VAL A 344 0.61 -13.85 17.50
N GLY A 345 1.52 -13.95 16.53
CA GLY A 345 2.02 -15.23 16.07
C GLY A 345 3.42 -15.51 16.59
N THR A 346 3.70 -16.80 16.78
CA THR A 346 4.99 -17.33 17.20
C THR A 346 5.37 -18.52 16.34
N GLU A 347 6.65 -18.66 16.07
CA GLU A 347 7.19 -19.77 15.28
C GLU A 347 7.39 -20.99 16.19
N PRO A 348 6.83 -22.16 15.85
CA PRO A 348 7.03 -23.37 16.63
C PRO A 348 8.40 -24.03 16.39
N TYR A 349 9.11 -23.64 15.32
CA TYR A 349 10.37 -24.27 14.90
C TYR A 349 11.54 -23.29 14.92
N GLN A 350 12.76 -23.81 15.09
CA GLN A 350 13.99 -23.01 15.05
C GLN A 350 14.68 -23.04 13.68
N ASP A 351 14.84 -24.22 13.07
CA ASP A 351 15.55 -24.42 11.79
C ASP A 351 14.82 -25.45 10.90
N ALA A 352 13.49 -25.45 10.93
CA ALA A 352 12.64 -26.36 10.16
C ALA A 352 11.32 -25.68 9.81
N GLU A 353 10.57 -26.28 8.88
CA GLU A 353 9.21 -25.89 8.54
C GLU A 353 8.25 -27.06 8.80
N PHE A 354 6.94 -26.80 8.79
CA PHE A 354 5.93 -27.83 9.03
C PHE A 354 5.96 -28.92 7.95
N LEU A 355 6.12 -28.50 6.70
CA LEU A 355 6.39 -29.37 5.56
C LEU A 355 7.41 -28.68 4.67
N ALA A 356 8.47 -29.37 4.26
CA ALA A 356 9.41 -28.91 3.26
C ALA A 356 9.74 -30.04 2.27
N SER A 357 10.00 -29.69 1.02
CA SER A 357 10.27 -30.67 -0.04
C SER A 357 11.69 -30.56 -0.57
N THR A 358 12.26 -31.71 -0.92
CA THR A 358 13.45 -31.81 -1.76
C THR A 358 13.15 -31.77 -3.26
N ASP A 359 11.89 -31.75 -3.67
CA ASP A 359 11.47 -31.57 -5.06
C ASP A 359 11.28 -30.07 -5.39
N GLU A 360 12.10 -29.51 -6.28
CA GLU A 360 12.01 -28.10 -6.71
C GLU A 360 10.70 -27.81 -7.47
N ARG A 361 10.03 -28.83 -8.02
CA ARG A 361 8.76 -28.69 -8.75
C ARG A 361 7.54 -28.71 -7.84
N PHE A 362 7.69 -29.06 -6.56
CA PHE A 362 6.63 -28.93 -5.56
C PHE A 362 6.35 -27.43 -5.32
N ARG A 363 5.26 -26.92 -5.88
CA ARG A 363 4.85 -25.51 -5.81
C ARG A 363 3.52 -25.40 -5.07
N PRO A 364 3.53 -25.43 -3.72
CA PRO A 364 2.32 -25.24 -2.95
C PRO A 364 1.82 -23.81 -3.16
N VAL A 365 0.64 -23.67 -3.76
CA VAL A 365 0.06 -22.35 -4.10
C VAL A 365 -1.15 -22.01 -3.24
N ASN A 366 -1.77 -23.01 -2.60
CA ASN A 366 -2.94 -22.80 -1.76
C ASN A 366 -3.20 -23.92 -0.75
N GLY A 367 -4.07 -23.70 0.23
CA GLY A 367 -4.39 -24.71 1.24
C GLY A 367 -5.71 -24.47 1.95
N TYR A 368 -6.30 -25.56 2.46
CA TYR A 368 -7.69 -25.59 2.89
C TYR A 368 -7.90 -26.56 4.05
N THR A 369 -8.74 -26.18 5.01
CA THR A 369 -9.28 -27.14 5.99
C THR A 369 -10.36 -27.98 5.31
N ALA A 370 -10.17 -29.30 5.29
CA ALA A 370 -11.09 -30.25 4.64
C ALA A 370 -12.22 -30.72 5.58
N PRO A 371 -13.36 -31.22 5.05
CA PRO A 371 -14.46 -31.76 5.86
C PRO A 371 -14.06 -32.97 6.71
N ASP A 372 -13.04 -33.71 6.27
CA ASP A 372 -12.48 -34.84 7.00
C ASP A 372 -11.62 -34.44 8.22
N GLY A 373 -11.42 -33.14 8.41
CA GLY A 373 -10.65 -32.54 9.48
C GLY A 373 -9.19 -32.30 9.14
N SER A 374 -8.68 -32.77 8.01
CA SER A 374 -7.27 -32.66 7.61
C SER A 374 -6.95 -31.32 6.92
N LEU A 375 -5.67 -31.10 6.62
CA LEU A 375 -5.19 -29.93 5.87
C LEU A 375 -4.88 -30.34 4.42
N TYR A 376 -5.58 -29.78 3.44
CA TYR A 376 -5.25 -29.99 2.03
C TYR A 376 -4.27 -28.92 1.54
N ILE A 377 -3.31 -29.33 0.71
CA ILE A 377 -2.31 -28.48 0.04
C ILE A 377 -2.49 -28.66 -1.47
N MET A 378 -2.69 -27.54 -2.17
CA MET A 378 -2.74 -27.51 -3.63
C MET A 378 -1.35 -27.24 -4.18
N ASP A 379 -0.87 -28.17 -4.98
CA ASP A 379 0.44 -28.12 -5.63
C ASP A 379 0.26 -27.99 -7.14
N MET A 380 0.71 -26.87 -7.68
CA MET A 380 0.64 -26.62 -9.12
C MET A 380 1.57 -27.54 -9.92
N TYR A 381 2.55 -28.16 -9.25
CA TYR A 381 3.57 -29.07 -9.77
C TYR A 381 4.23 -28.64 -11.08
N ARG A 382 5.01 -27.55 -11.00
CA ARG A 382 5.67 -26.91 -12.15
C ARG A 382 6.92 -26.16 -11.75
N GLY A 383 7.85 -25.93 -12.67
CA GLY A 383 9.08 -25.22 -12.31
C GLY A 383 8.96 -23.69 -12.36
N VAL A 384 8.23 -23.14 -13.34
CA VAL A 384 8.01 -21.68 -13.52
C VAL A 384 6.72 -21.27 -12.85
N VAL A 385 6.64 -20.31 -11.93
CA VAL A 385 5.34 -19.85 -11.35
C VAL A 385 5.16 -18.34 -11.40
N GLN A 386 6.08 -17.64 -12.07
CA GLN A 386 6.13 -16.20 -12.22
C GLN A 386 5.70 -15.81 -13.63
N HIS A 387 5.02 -14.67 -13.73
CA HIS A 387 4.67 -13.99 -14.97
C HIS A 387 5.90 -13.34 -15.61
N SER A 388 5.91 -13.29 -16.94
CA SER A 388 7.01 -12.76 -17.74
C SER A 388 7.42 -11.34 -17.34
N THR A 389 6.47 -10.50 -16.89
CA THR A 389 6.71 -9.14 -16.37
C THR A 389 7.77 -9.07 -15.27
N TYR A 390 7.89 -10.11 -14.44
CA TYR A 390 8.84 -10.13 -13.33
C TYR A 390 10.00 -11.09 -13.53
N LEU A 391 10.05 -11.79 -14.66
CA LEU A 391 10.99 -12.86 -14.91
C LEU A 391 12.34 -12.26 -15.34
N THR A 392 13.31 -12.29 -14.42
CA THR A 392 14.67 -11.78 -14.66
C THR A 392 15.47 -12.72 -15.55
N ASP A 393 16.48 -12.19 -16.28
CA ASP A 393 17.41 -13.02 -17.06
C ASP A 393 18.10 -14.09 -16.20
N TYR A 394 18.40 -13.76 -14.94
CA TYR A 394 18.90 -14.73 -13.95
C TYR A 394 17.95 -15.92 -13.78
N LEU A 395 16.66 -15.66 -13.55
CA LEU A 395 15.69 -16.73 -13.33
C LEU A 395 15.44 -17.53 -14.62
N LYS A 396 15.40 -16.87 -15.80
CA LYS A 396 15.33 -17.57 -17.09
C LYS A 396 16.45 -18.60 -17.22
N ARG A 397 17.68 -18.21 -16.92
CA ARG A 397 18.83 -19.13 -16.96
C ARG A 397 18.70 -20.28 -15.95
N GLN A 398 18.22 -20.01 -14.72
CA GLN A 398 17.97 -21.06 -13.74
C GLN A 398 16.93 -22.08 -14.24
N ILE A 399 15.91 -21.60 -14.94
CA ILE A 399 14.87 -22.43 -15.55
C ILE A 399 15.45 -23.29 -16.68
N GLU A 400 16.22 -22.70 -17.59
CA GLU A 400 16.86 -23.39 -18.71
C GLU A 400 17.88 -24.43 -18.25
N MET A 401 18.67 -24.16 -17.21
CA MET A 401 19.68 -25.09 -16.71
C MET A 401 19.11 -26.38 -16.12
N ARG A 402 17.84 -26.37 -15.69
CA ARG A 402 17.18 -27.49 -15.00
C ARG A 402 15.87 -27.93 -15.67
N ASP A 403 15.64 -27.50 -16.92
CA ASP A 403 14.44 -27.79 -17.71
C ASP A 403 13.13 -27.53 -16.95
N LEU A 404 13.05 -26.44 -16.18
CA LEU A 404 11.95 -26.18 -15.24
C LEU A 404 10.64 -25.71 -15.91
N ASP A 405 10.69 -25.31 -17.18
CA ASP A 405 9.53 -24.90 -17.99
C ASP A 405 8.70 -26.10 -18.47
N MET A 406 9.26 -27.31 -18.46
CA MET A 406 8.59 -28.53 -18.89
C MET A 406 8.69 -29.65 -17.84
N PRO A 407 7.84 -30.68 -17.92
CA PRO A 407 6.60 -30.74 -18.70
C PRO A 407 5.50 -29.88 -18.08
N LEU A 408 4.58 -29.42 -18.93
CA LEU A 408 3.30 -28.86 -18.51
C LEU A 408 2.26 -29.99 -18.35
N GLY A 409 1.12 -29.67 -17.72
CA GLY A 409 0.01 -30.61 -17.65
C GLY A 409 0.02 -31.54 -16.43
N LEU A 410 0.77 -31.17 -15.39
CA LEU A 410 0.82 -31.88 -14.11
C LEU A 410 0.07 -31.06 -13.03
N GLY A 411 -0.20 -31.65 -11.87
CA GLY A 411 -0.88 -30.94 -10.80
C GLY A 411 -1.42 -31.87 -9.73
N ARG A 412 -1.36 -31.45 -8.47
CA ARG A 412 -1.63 -32.35 -7.33
C ARG A 412 -2.37 -31.67 -6.20
N ILE A 413 -3.14 -32.47 -5.49
CA ILE A 413 -3.75 -32.09 -4.21
C ILE A 413 -3.28 -33.14 -3.20
N TYR A 414 -2.58 -32.68 -2.18
CA TYR A 414 -2.17 -33.52 -1.06
C TYR A 414 -3.04 -33.23 0.16
N ARG A 415 -3.21 -34.23 1.02
CA ARG A 415 -3.71 -34.06 2.38
C ARG A 415 -2.57 -34.31 3.37
N VAL A 416 -2.48 -33.48 4.38
CA VAL A 416 -1.66 -33.72 5.57
C VAL A 416 -2.60 -34.10 6.70
N LYS A 417 -2.38 -35.24 7.33
CA LYS A 417 -3.19 -35.74 8.46
C LYS A 417 -2.30 -36.19 9.61
N TYR A 418 -2.86 -36.19 10.82
CA TYR A 418 -2.20 -36.79 11.96
C TYR A 418 -2.28 -38.31 11.86
N THR A 419 -1.13 -38.99 11.92
CA THR A 419 -0.98 -40.42 11.58
C THR A 419 -1.96 -41.31 12.34
N ASN A 420 -2.16 -41.03 13.63
CA ASN A 420 -2.98 -41.85 14.52
C ASN A 420 -4.48 -41.51 14.47
N ASN A 421 -4.88 -40.44 13.77
CA ASN A 421 -6.27 -40.01 13.72
C ASN A 421 -6.90 -40.46 12.39
N PRO A 422 -8.02 -41.22 12.44
CA PRO A 422 -8.72 -41.59 11.22
C PRO A 422 -9.31 -40.35 10.55
N LEU A 423 -9.48 -40.42 9.23
CA LEU A 423 -10.24 -39.44 8.47
C LEU A 423 -11.73 -39.54 8.85
N ARG A 424 -12.45 -38.42 8.84
CA ARG A 424 -13.92 -38.47 8.95
C ARG A 424 -14.53 -38.94 7.63
N PRO A 425 -15.73 -39.54 7.67
CA PRO A 425 -16.47 -39.85 6.45
C PRO A 425 -16.78 -38.59 5.63
N ASN A 426 -16.93 -38.77 4.31
CA ASN A 426 -17.39 -37.72 3.41
C ASN A 426 -18.75 -37.16 3.87
N PRO A 427 -18.95 -35.82 3.78
CA PRO A 427 -20.20 -35.20 4.17
C PRO A 427 -21.34 -35.58 3.20
N THR A 428 -22.58 -35.50 3.68
CA THR A 428 -23.79 -35.68 2.86
C THR A 428 -24.83 -34.60 3.18
N MET A 429 -24.37 -33.36 3.37
CA MET A 429 -25.17 -32.28 3.96
C MET A 429 -26.24 -31.75 2.99
N SER A 430 -26.16 -32.06 1.69
CA SER A 430 -27.23 -31.71 0.75
C SER A 430 -28.57 -32.37 1.13
N ARG A 431 -28.51 -33.52 1.81
CA ARG A 431 -29.68 -34.34 2.21
C ARG A 431 -30.12 -34.12 3.66
N ASP A 432 -29.33 -33.42 4.46
CA ASP A 432 -29.65 -33.15 5.87
C ASP A 432 -30.92 -32.29 6.00
N SER A 433 -31.74 -32.55 7.02
CA SER A 433 -32.85 -31.67 7.41
C SER A 433 -32.32 -30.37 8.04
N ASP A 434 -33.14 -29.32 8.09
CA ASP A 434 -32.73 -28.07 8.76
C ASP A 434 -32.35 -28.30 10.23
N GLU A 435 -33.02 -29.23 10.91
CA GLU A 435 -32.72 -29.59 12.30
C GLU A 435 -31.33 -30.25 12.42
N GLN A 436 -30.95 -31.10 11.47
CA GLN A 436 -29.61 -31.69 11.42
C GLN A 436 -28.56 -30.62 11.11
N LEU A 437 -28.84 -29.70 10.18
CA LEU A 437 -27.95 -28.58 9.90
C LEU A 437 -27.75 -27.66 11.12
N VAL A 438 -28.81 -27.42 11.92
CA VAL A 438 -28.67 -26.68 13.18
C VAL A 438 -27.74 -27.40 14.16
N VAL A 439 -27.75 -28.74 14.22
CA VAL A 439 -26.79 -29.51 15.02
C VAL A 439 -25.36 -29.33 14.49
N ASN A 440 -25.19 -29.28 13.16
CA ASN A 440 -23.87 -29.09 12.54
C ASN A 440 -23.24 -27.71 12.80
N LEU A 441 -24.01 -26.70 13.25
CA LEU A 441 -23.45 -25.43 13.76
C LEU A 441 -22.57 -25.62 15.02
N SER A 442 -22.68 -26.78 15.68
CA SER A 442 -21.85 -27.18 16.82
C SER A 442 -20.73 -28.16 16.46
N HIS A 443 -20.54 -28.46 15.17
CA HIS A 443 -19.52 -29.41 14.76
C HIS A 443 -18.11 -28.89 15.11
N PRO A 444 -17.17 -29.73 15.59
CA PRO A 444 -15.80 -29.30 15.94
C PRO A 444 -14.98 -28.73 14.77
N ASN A 445 -15.14 -29.29 13.57
CA ASN A 445 -14.54 -28.78 12.33
C ASN A 445 -15.34 -27.58 11.78
N GLY A 446 -14.64 -26.47 11.50
CA GLY A 446 -15.19 -25.22 10.98
C GLY A 446 -15.86 -25.33 9.61
N TRP A 447 -15.39 -26.22 8.73
CA TRP A 447 -16.01 -26.42 7.41
C TRP A 447 -17.49 -26.84 7.52
N TRP A 448 -17.80 -27.72 8.47
CA TRP A 448 -19.16 -28.19 8.72
C TRP A 448 -20.07 -27.08 9.25
N ARG A 449 -19.54 -26.22 10.12
CA ARG A 449 -20.29 -25.09 10.67
C ARG A 449 -20.57 -24.04 9.61
N ASP A 450 -19.55 -23.66 8.84
CA ASP A 450 -19.66 -22.69 7.74
C ASP A 450 -20.66 -23.20 6.68
N THR A 451 -20.57 -24.47 6.30
CA THR A 451 -21.48 -25.11 5.32
C THR A 451 -22.92 -25.21 5.86
N ALA A 452 -23.10 -25.57 7.13
CA ALA A 452 -24.42 -25.64 7.75
C ALA A 452 -25.10 -24.26 7.79
N GLN A 453 -24.37 -23.22 8.21
CA GLN A 453 -24.86 -21.84 8.20
C GLN A 453 -25.27 -21.42 6.78
N ARG A 454 -24.38 -21.62 5.80
CA ARG A 454 -24.64 -21.34 4.38
C ARG A 454 -25.93 -22.03 3.91
N LEU A 455 -26.06 -23.35 4.09
CA LEU A 455 -27.22 -24.11 3.64
C LEU A 455 -28.53 -23.67 4.30
N LEU A 456 -28.52 -23.36 5.60
CA LEU A 456 -29.71 -22.85 6.31
C LEU A 456 -30.18 -21.51 5.72
N ILE A 457 -29.25 -20.61 5.38
CA ILE A 457 -29.55 -19.32 4.77
C ILE A 457 -30.05 -19.49 3.34
N GLU A 458 -29.36 -20.30 2.52
CA GLU A 458 -29.75 -20.57 1.13
C GLU A 458 -31.16 -21.19 1.04
N ARG A 459 -31.50 -22.10 1.96
CA ARG A 459 -32.82 -22.72 2.08
C ARG A 459 -33.89 -21.80 2.68
N LYS A 460 -33.49 -20.63 3.20
CA LYS A 460 -34.36 -19.67 3.90
C LYS A 460 -35.12 -20.34 5.06
N SER A 461 -34.42 -21.15 5.84
CA SER A 461 -35.01 -22.01 6.87
C SER A 461 -35.47 -21.21 8.11
N THR A 462 -36.53 -20.42 7.97
CA THR A 462 -37.02 -19.55 9.05
C THR A 462 -37.69 -20.30 10.21
N ARG A 463 -38.13 -21.55 9.98
CA ARG A 463 -38.78 -22.40 10.99
C ARG A 463 -37.88 -22.79 12.16
N ILE A 464 -36.56 -22.75 11.98
CA ILE A 464 -35.58 -23.10 13.02
C ILE A 464 -35.17 -21.90 13.89
N LYS A 465 -35.83 -20.74 13.74
CA LYS A 465 -35.55 -19.52 14.52
C LYS A 465 -35.41 -19.79 16.01
N THR A 466 -36.38 -20.47 16.64
CA THR A 466 -36.37 -20.73 18.08
C THR A 466 -35.18 -21.60 18.49
N ALA A 467 -34.78 -22.56 17.66
CA ALA A 467 -33.60 -23.38 17.92
C ALA A 467 -32.31 -22.54 17.84
N LEU A 468 -32.20 -21.64 16.85
CA LEU A 468 -31.06 -20.73 16.74
C LEU A 468 -31.00 -19.72 17.90
N GLU A 469 -32.13 -19.14 18.32
CA GLU A 469 -32.17 -18.23 19.48
C GLU A 469 -31.75 -18.96 20.76
N ALA A 470 -32.16 -20.22 20.93
CA ALA A 470 -31.72 -21.06 22.04
C ALA A 470 -30.22 -21.36 22.00
N LEU A 471 -29.65 -21.65 20.82
CA LEU A 471 -28.21 -21.82 20.66
C LEU A 471 -27.46 -20.52 20.97
N ALA A 472 -27.84 -19.39 20.36
CA ALA A 472 -27.18 -18.10 20.54
C ALA A 472 -27.13 -17.63 22.00
N THR A 473 -28.21 -17.87 22.75
CA THR A 473 -28.37 -17.40 24.14
C THR A 473 -28.01 -18.42 25.21
N GLY A 474 -27.74 -19.67 24.83
CA GLY A 474 -27.36 -20.74 25.76
C GLY A 474 -25.94 -20.61 26.32
N ALA A 475 -25.55 -21.54 27.19
CA ALA A 475 -24.22 -21.63 27.80
C ALA A 475 -23.29 -22.65 27.10
N GLY A 476 -23.56 -22.98 25.84
CA GLY A 476 -22.76 -23.93 25.05
C GLY A 476 -21.48 -23.31 24.47
N ASP A 477 -20.78 -24.09 23.64
CA ASP A 477 -19.56 -23.68 22.91
C ASP A 477 -19.74 -22.32 22.22
N ALA A 478 -18.84 -21.37 22.49
CA ALA A 478 -18.87 -20.02 21.93
C ALA A 478 -18.98 -20.00 20.39
N ARG A 479 -18.30 -20.92 19.69
CA ARG A 479 -18.35 -21.04 18.23
C ARG A 479 -19.76 -21.36 17.74
N THR A 480 -20.45 -22.25 18.44
CA THR A 480 -21.87 -22.57 18.14
C THR A 480 -22.73 -21.33 18.25
N ARG A 481 -22.53 -20.56 19.33
CA ARG A 481 -23.33 -19.37 19.64
C ARG A 481 -23.11 -18.27 18.59
N VAL A 482 -21.85 -18.06 18.21
CA VAL A 482 -21.45 -17.13 17.14
C VAL A 482 -22.08 -17.53 15.80
N HIS A 483 -21.99 -18.80 15.41
CA HIS A 483 -22.64 -19.29 14.20
C HIS A 483 -24.17 -19.13 14.24
N ALA A 484 -24.81 -19.38 15.38
CA ALA A 484 -26.25 -19.17 15.52
C ALA A 484 -26.64 -17.69 15.36
N LEU A 485 -25.84 -16.76 15.89
CA LEU A 485 -26.04 -15.32 15.73
C LEU A 485 -25.93 -14.89 14.25
N TRP A 486 -24.90 -15.34 13.54
CA TRP A 486 -24.72 -15.01 12.12
C TRP A 486 -25.70 -15.75 11.19
N THR A 487 -26.19 -16.92 11.58
CA THR A 487 -27.29 -17.60 10.88
C THR A 487 -28.60 -16.81 11.05
N LEU A 488 -28.90 -16.30 12.25
CA LEU A 488 -30.05 -15.41 12.47
C LEU A 488 -29.93 -14.12 11.66
N GLU A 489 -28.73 -13.55 11.55
CA GLU A 489 -28.46 -12.37 10.69
C GLU A 489 -28.74 -12.71 9.21
N GLY A 490 -28.18 -13.81 8.72
CA GLY A 490 -28.34 -14.23 7.33
C GLY A 490 -29.80 -14.51 6.93
N LEU A 491 -30.61 -14.97 7.88
CA LEU A 491 -32.05 -15.19 7.70
C LEU A 491 -32.90 -13.92 7.90
N GLY A 492 -32.30 -12.82 8.38
CA GLY A 492 -33.04 -11.59 8.73
C GLY A 492 -33.95 -11.75 9.95
N LEU A 493 -33.58 -12.61 10.90
CA LEU A 493 -34.40 -13.00 12.06
C LEU A 493 -33.86 -12.51 13.41
N VAL A 494 -32.79 -11.72 13.40
CA VAL A 494 -32.18 -11.14 14.61
C VAL A 494 -33.20 -10.31 15.38
N SER A 495 -33.25 -10.53 16.70
CA SER A 495 -34.08 -9.77 17.62
C SER A 495 -33.22 -9.11 18.70
N ALA A 496 -33.58 -7.88 19.10
CA ALA A 496 -32.91 -7.15 20.17
C ALA A 496 -32.79 -8.00 21.45
N SER A 497 -33.87 -8.69 21.84
CA SER A 497 -33.88 -9.57 23.02
C SER A 497 -32.85 -10.69 22.96
N THR A 498 -32.65 -11.30 21.79
CA THR A 498 -31.65 -12.35 21.60
C THR A 498 -30.24 -11.79 21.75
N LEU A 499 -29.97 -10.62 21.15
CA LEU A 499 -28.68 -9.95 21.29
C LEU A 499 -28.41 -9.52 22.72
N GLU A 500 -29.39 -8.93 23.42
CA GLU A 500 -29.28 -8.54 24.83
C GLU A 500 -29.03 -9.73 25.76
N MET A 501 -29.61 -10.89 25.47
CA MET A 501 -29.36 -12.11 26.23
C MET A 501 -27.97 -12.68 25.92
N ALA A 502 -27.59 -12.75 24.63
CA ALA A 502 -26.28 -13.23 24.22
C ALA A 502 -25.12 -12.32 24.71
N ALA A 503 -25.35 -11.01 24.82
CA ALA A 503 -24.40 -10.03 25.35
C ALA A 503 -24.01 -10.30 26.82
N ARG A 504 -24.79 -11.10 27.56
CA ARG A 504 -24.49 -11.49 28.95
C ARG A 504 -23.54 -12.68 29.06
N SER A 505 -23.02 -13.17 27.93
CA SER A 505 -22.02 -14.23 27.87
C SER A 505 -20.78 -13.90 28.70
N GLU A 506 -20.24 -14.88 29.42
CA GLU A 506 -18.91 -14.75 30.03
C GLU A 506 -17.79 -14.78 28.98
N ASP A 507 -18.02 -15.48 27.86
CA ASP A 507 -17.11 -15.54 26.71
C ASP A 507 -17.18 -14.25 25.88
N ASP A 508 -16.01 -13.62 25.67
CA ASP A 508 -15.86 -12.35 24.98
C ASP A 508 -16.00 -12.46 23.45
N LYS A 509 -15.65 -13.60 22.84
CA LYS A 509 -15.89 -13.86 21.41
C LYS A 509 -17.37 -13.80 21.07
N VAL A 510 -18.22 -14.34 21.95
CA VAL A 510 -19.67 -14.22 21.79
C VAL A 510 -20.11 -12.76 21.91
N ARG A 511 -19.64 -12.02 22.93
CA ARG A 511 -20.00 -10.60 23.10
C ARG A 511 -19.50 -9.74 21.93
N ALA A 512 -18.31 -10.00 21.43
CA ALA A 512 -17.74 -9.38 20.24
C ALA A 512 -18.63 -9.65 19.01
N SER A 513 -19.05 -10.90 18.79
CA SER A 513 -19.99 -11.23 17.72
C SER A 513 -21.35 -10.55 17.89
N VAL A 514 -21.86 -10.40 19.12
CA VAL A 514 -23.08 -9.63 19.39
C VAL A 514 -22.92 -8.18 18.96
N ALA A 515 -21.80 -7.52 19.30
CA ALA A 515 -21.53 -6.15 18.87
C ALA A 515 -21.50 -6.04 17.34
N ARG A 516 -20.85 -7.01 16.65
CA ARG A 516 -20.80 -7.06 15.18
C ARG A 516 -22.18 -7.21 14.54
N VAL A 517 -22.97 -8.16 15.02
CA VAL A 517 -24.34 -8.39 14.51
C VAL A 517 -25.23 -7.20 14.82
N ALA A 518 -25.14 -6.63 16.03
CA ALA A 518 -25.90 -5.44 16.41
C ALA A 518 -25.60 -4.24 15.51
N ALA A 519 -24.33 -4.05 15.14
CA ALA A 519 -23.90 -2.98 14.23
C ALA A 519 -24.53 -3.11 12.84
N VAL A 520 -24.41 -4.27 12.20
CA VAL A 520 -24.91 -4.47 10.82
C VAL A 520 -26.43 -4.56 10.74
N THR A 521 -27.11 -4.89 11.85
CA THR A 521 -28.57 -4.95 11.93
C THR A 521 -29.21 -3.70 12.54
N GLY A 522 -28.42 -2.68 12.92
CA GLY A 522 -28.94 -1.40 13.41
C GLY A 522 -29.48 -1.41 14.85
N HIS A 523 -29.04 -2.34 15.70
CA HIS A 523 -29.47 -2.45 17.10
C HIS A 523 -28.62 -1.57 18.04
N LEU A 524 -28.70 -0.25 17.88
CA LEU A 524 -27.89 0.72 18.64
C LEU A 524 -27.99 0.56 20.17
N GLY A 525 -29.19 0.28 20.69
CA GLY A 525 -29.40 0.10 22.13
C GLY A 525 -28.59 -1.04 22.74
N VAL A 526 -28.33 -2.10 21.98
CA VAL A 526 -27.48 -3.22 22.41
C VAL A 526 -26.03 -2.76 22.50
N LEU A 527 -25.52 -2.09 21.47
CA LEU A 527 -24.15 -1.55 21.46
C LEU A 527 -23.90 -0.60 22.64
N GLU A 528 -24.86 0.29 22.93
CA GLU A 528 -24.77 1.21 24.07
C GLU A 528 -24.68 0.48 25.41
N SER A 529 -25.42 -0.62 25.58
CA SER A 529 -25.39 -1.44 26.80
C SER A 529 -24.05 -2.14 27.02
N MET A 530 -23.21 -2.25 25.98
CA MET A 530 -21.91 -2.91 26.00
C MET A 530 -20.73 -1.93 26.09
N THR A 531 -20.99 -0.62 26.22
CA THR A 531 -19.94 0.41 26.22
C THR A 531 -18.94 0.31 27.38
N THR A 532 -19.32 -0.37 28.46
CA THR A 532 -18.49 -0.60 29.65
C THR A 532 -17.87 -1.99 29.70
N ASP A 533 -17.89 -2.74 28.59
CA ASP A 533 -17.19 -4.04 28.53
C ASP A 533 -15.68 -3.85 28.71
N THR A 534 -15.08 -4.68 29.54
CA THR A 534 -13.65 -4.60 29.86
C THR A 534 -12.78 -5.35 28.86
N SER A 535 -13.35 -6.25 28.05
CA SER A 535 -12.58 -6.91 26.97
C SER A 535 -12.26 -5.90 25.88
N LEU A 536 -10.97 -5.76 25.56
CA LEU A 536 -10.48 -4.86 24.53
C LEU A 536 -11.05 -5.22 23.14
N GLU A 537 -11.20 -6.51 22.84
CA GLU A 537 -11.82 -6.99 21.61
C GLU A 537 -13.28 -6.54 21.47
N VAL A 538 -14.08 -6.75 22.53
CA VAL A 538 -15.49 -6.34 22.53
C VAL A 538 -15.57 -4.82 22.38
N ALA A 539 -14.73 -4.08 23.11
CA ALA A 539 -14.67 -2.63 23.04
C ALA A 539 -14.34 -2.13 21.62
N ARG A 540 -13.40 -2.75 20.90
CA ARG A 540 -13.09 -2.42 19.50
C ARG A 540 -14.33 -2.58 18.61
N TYR A 541 -15.04 -3.71 18.71
CA TYR A 541 -16.23 -3.94 17.91
C TYR A 541 -17.42 -3.04 18.29
N VAL A 542 -17.60 -2.72 19.57
CA VAL A 542 -18.62 -1.77 20.03
C VAL A 542 -18.29 -0.37 19.52
N ALA A 543 -17.03 0.08 19.64
CA ALA A 543 -16.59 1.37 19.12
C ALA A 543 -16.82 1.48 17.61
N ALA A 544 -16.41 0.48 16.85
CA ALA A 544 -16.64 0.38 15.40
C ALA A 544 -18.13 0.45 15.05
N GLY A 545 -18.95 -0.39 15.71
CA GLY A 545 -20.38 -0.49 15.43
C GLY A 545 -21.16 0.79 15.75
N LEU A 546 -20.80 1.49 16.82
CA LEU A 546 -21.39 2.79 17.15
C LEU A 546 -21.08 3.84 16.08
N GLY A 547 -19.88 3.79 15.49
CA GLY A 547 -19.49 4.67 14.38
C GLY A 547 -20.33 4.49 13.13
N MET A 548 -20.84 3.28 12.90
CA MET A 548 -21.71 2.95 11.76
C MET A 548 -23.14 3.54 11.88
N SER A 549 -23.50 4.13 13.03
CA SER A 549 -24.79 4.80 13.20
C SER A 549 -25.01 5.89 12.15
N LYS A 550 -26.25 6.07 11.70
CA LYS A 550 -26.65 7.08 10.71
C LYS A 550 -27.77 7.99 11.22
N GLY A 551 -27.83 9.21 10.65
CA GLY A 551 -28.91 10.16 10.87
C GLY A 551 -28.99 10.72 12.29
N ALA A 552 -30.22 10.90 12.80
CA ALA A 552 -30.48 11.57 14.08
C ALA A 552 -29.89 10.87 15.32
N GLN A 553 -29.43 9.61 15.17
CA GLN A 553 -28.86 8.82 16.26
C GLN A 553 -27.35 9.06 16.44
N ASN A 554 -26.68 9.75 15.51
CA ASN A 554 -25.22 9.94 15.52
C ASN A 554 -24.70 10.56 16.82
N SER A 555 -25.30 11.67 17.29
CA SER A 555 -24.83 12.32 18.53
C SER A 555 -24.97 11.42 19.75
N ARG A 556 -25.94 10.51 19.76
CA ARG A 556 -26.13 9.52 20.82
C ARG A 556 -25.06 8.43 20.73
N ALA A 557 -24.84 7.86 19.55
CA ALA A 557 -23.82 6.84 19.30
C ALA A 557 -22.39 7.33 19.56
N TRP A 558 -22.06 8.56 19.16
CA TRP A 558 -20.75 9.16 19.38
C TRP A 558 -20.46 9.44 20.86
N ARG A 559 -21.48 9.79 21.66
CA ARG A 559 -21.33 9.88 23.12
C ARG A 559 -21.08 8.52 23.74
N ALA A 560 -21.70 7.46 23.22
CA ALA A 560 -21.41 6.10 23.63
C ALA A 560 -19.97 5.67 23.26
N GLN A 561 -19.44 6.09 22.10
CA GLN A 561 -18.03 5.84 21.74
C GLN A 561 -17.06 6.49 22.74
N LEU A 562 -17.37 7.68 23.28
CA LEU A 562 -16.55 8.28 24.33
C LEU A 562 -16.53 7.45 25.62
N ILE A 563 -17.63 6.78 25.97
CA ILE A 563 -17.67 5.90 27.14
C ILE A 563 -16.71 4.73 26.91
N VAL A 564 -16.72 4.13 25.72
CA VAL A 564 -15.76 3.06 25.37
C VAL A 564 -14.32 3.54 25.51
N ALA A 565 -14.00 4.72 24.94
CA ALA A 565 -12.67 5.30 25.04
C ALA A 565 -12.25 5.65 26.48
N GLN A 566 -13.21 6.00 27.35
CA GLN A 566 -12.95 6.26 28.77
C GLN A 566 -12.71 4.97 29.56
N THR A 567 -13.46 3.92 29.26
CA THR A 567 -13.30 2.59 29.86
C THR A 567 -11.96 1.96 29.45
N GLN A 568 -11.52 2.19 28.22
CA GLN A 568 -10.29 1.64 27.64
C GLN A 568 -9.21 2.70 27.45
N ASN A 569 -9.06 3.62 28.42
CA ASN A 569 -8.21 4.81 28.31
C ASN A 569 -6.70 4.56 28.13
N GLU A 570 -6.25 3.32 28.29
CA GLU A 570 -4.86 2.89 28.07
C GLU A 570 -4.64 2.20 26.71
N ALA A 571 -5.71 1.96 25.92
CA ALA A 571 -5.65 1.23 24.65
C ALA A 571 -5.72 2.20 23.44
N PRO A 572 -4.59 2.55 22.79
CA PRO A 572 -4.58 3.49 21.67
C PRO A 572 -5.33 2.96 20.43
N GLU A 573 -5.53 1.65 20.29
CA GLU A 573 -6.23 1.05 19.14
C GLU A 573 -7.74 1.33 19.17
N ILE A 574 -8.31 1.59 20.35
CA ILE A 574 -9.71 2.02 20.47
C ILE A 574 -9.91 3.39 19.84
N ILE A 575 -8.95 4.28 20.03
CA ILE A 575 -8.95 5.61 19.43
C ILE A 575 -8.89 5.50 17.91
N ASP A 576 -7.95 4.70 17.41
CA ASP A 576 -7.79 4.46 15.97
C ASP A 576 -9.06 3.86 15.36
N THR A 577 -9.71 2.92 16.06
CA THR A 577 -10.99 2.33 15.63
C THR A 577 -12.12 3.35 15.57
N ILE A 578 -12.25 4.22 16.59
CA ILE A 578 -13.25 5.29 16.59
C ILE A 578 -13.02 6.19 15.39
N LEU A 579 -11.79 6.68 15.19
CA LEU A 579 -11.45 7.58 14.09
C LEU A 579 -11.70 6.94 12.71
N GLY A 580 -11.31 5.68 12.52
CA GLY A 580 -11.56 4.95 11.28
C GLY A 580 -13.05 4.80 10.95
N SER A 581 -13.90 4.70 11.97
CA SER A 581 -15.35 4.47 11.80
C SER A 581 -16.17 5.72 11.42
N LEU A 582 -15.60 6.93 11.46
CA LEU A 582 -16.37 8.17 11.38
C LEU A 582 -16.78 8.60 9.97
N GLU A 583 -16.08 8.21 8.90
CA GLU A 583 -16.50 8.48 7.50
C GLU A 583 -16.79 9.98 7.27
N ASP A 584 -15.77 10.84 7.35
CA ASP A 584 -15.84 12.31 7.16
C ASP A 584 -16.73 13.06 8.16
N ARG A 585 -17.09 12.41 9.28
CA ARG A 585 -17.93 12.98 10.34
C ARG A 585 -17.14 13.35 11.59
N GLU A 586 -15.81 13.51 11.50
CA GLU A 586 -14.93 13.85 12.61
C GLU A 586 -15.33 15.19 13.25
N GLN A 587 -15.61 16.20 12.43
CA GLN A 587 -16.03 17.51 12.95
C GLN A 587 -17.37 17.43 13.69
N GLN A 588 -18.34 16.68 13.14
CA GLN A 588 -19.64 16.48 13.78
C GLN A 588 -19.51 15.68 15.09
N PHE A 589 -18.61 14.70 15.12
CA PHE A 589 -18.24 13.96 16.32
C PHE A 589 -17.66 14.91 17.38
N LEU A 590 -16.69 15.76 17.01
CA LEU A 590 -16.10 16.75 17.92
C LEU A 590 -17.18 17.69 18.51
N ASP A 591 -18.07 18.21 17.67
CA ASP A 591 -19.15 19.11 18.09
C ASP A 591 -20.13 18.42 19.05
N ALA A 592 -20.53 17.18 18.76
CA ALA A 592 -21.49 16.42 19.57
C ALA A 592 -20.94 16.02 20.96
N THR A 593 -19.62 15.85 21.05
CA THR A 593 -18.88 15.40 22.23
C THR A 593 -18.33 16.54 23.08
N GLY A 594 -18.39 17.79 22.61
CA GLY A 594 -17.98 18.97 23.37
C GLY A 594 -16.46 19.18 23.50
N GLY A 595 -15.64 18.57 22.63
CA GLY A 595 -14.22 18.89 22.47
C GLY A 595 -13.30 18.72 23.70
N GLY A 596 -13.71 17.97 24.74
CA GLY A 596 -13.08 17.93 26.07
C GLY A 596 -11.70 17.25 26.17
N SER A 597 -11.18 17.05 27.40
CA SER A 597 -9.81 16.55 27.64
C SER A 597 -9.52 15.14 27.08
N ILE A 598 -10.53 14.27 26.94
CA ILE A 598 -10.39 13.00 26.20
C ILE A 598 -10.06 13.26 24.73
N VAL A 599 -10.61 14.31 24.10
CA VAL A 599 -10.25 14.75 22.73
C VAL A 599 -8.81 15.28 22.67
N SER A 600 -8.32 15.89 23.75
CA SER A 600 -6.90 16.27 23.86
C SER A 600 -5.96 15.06 24.02
N ALA A 601 -6.43 13.97 24.64
CA ALA A 601 -5.73 12.69 24.74
C ALA A 601 -5.82 11.89 23.43
N LEU A 602 -6.97 11.91 22.74
CA LEU A 602 -7.17 11.43 21.36
C LEU A 602 -6.18 12.12 20.40
N LYS A 603 -5.92 13.42 20.59
CA LYS A 603 -4.90 14.20 19.86
C LYS A 603 -3.45 13.80 20.18
N HIS A 604 -3.17 13.25 21.38
CA HIS A 604 -1.83 12.83 21.80
C HIS A 604 -1.53 11.36 21.45
N ALA A 605 -2.50 10.46 21.59
CA ALA A 605 -2.36 9.02 21.33
C ALA A 605 -2.40 8.67 19.83
N ALA A 606 -3.13 9.45 19.02
CA ALA A 606 -3.27 9.21 17.58
C ALA A 606 -2.07 9.69 16.73
N GLY A 607 -0.98 10.20 17.34
CA GLY A 607 0.24 10.54 16.61
C GLY A 607 -0.01 11.20 15.26
N MET A 608 -0.68 12.37 15.26
CA MET A 608 -0.64 13.35 14.17
C MET A 608 -0.74 12.79 12.73
N ALA A 609 -1.95 12.44 12.29
CA ALA A 609 -2.33 12.49 10.87
C ALA A 609 -3.75 13.06 10.73
N LEU A 610 -4.74 12.49 11.42
CA LEU A 610 -6.15 12.85 11.20
C LEU A 610 -6.58 14.27 11.66
N VAL A 611 -5.83 14.92 12.56
CA VAL A 611 -6.18 16.27 13.06
C VAL A 611 -5.09 17.30 12.72
N GLN A 612 -3.87 16.86 12.41
CA GLN A 612 -2.87 17.79 11.90
C GLN A 612 -3.00 18.05 10.41
N ASP A 613 -3.61 17.12 9.69
CA ASP A 613 -3.88 17.32 8.27
C ASP A 613 -5.18 18.08 8.00
N LEU A 614 -6.06 18.35 8.96
CA LEU A 614 -7.12 19.34 8.71
C LEU A 614 -6.60 20.79 8.65
N SER A 615 -5.39 21.04 9.16
CA SER A 615 -4.68 22.31 8.98
C SER A 615 -3.63 22.28 7.86
N ALA A 616 -3.28 21.11 7.33
CA ALA A 616 -2.24 20.93 6.30
C ALA A 616 -2.78 20.37 4.96
N VAL A 617 -3.99 19.80 4.92
CA VAL A 617 -4.83 19.69 3.73
C VAL A 617 -5.06 21.11 3.28
N ARG A 618 -4.31 21.49 2.26
CA ARG A 618 -4.61 22.67 1.48
C ARG A 618 -5.89 22.33 0.72
N LEU A 619 -7.04 22.55 1.38
CA LEU A 619 -8.32 22.50 0.70
C LEU A 619 -8.21 23.45 -0.48
N LEU A 620 -8.44 22.91 -1.68
CA LEU A 620 -8.63 23.75 -2.85
C LEU A 620 -9.66 24.81 -2.45
N PRO A 621 -9.31 26.11 -2.46
CA PRO A 621 -10.24 27.13 -1.99
C PRO A 621 -11.55 26.99 -2.76
N THR A 622 -12.70 27.15 -2.09
CA THR A 622 -14.03 26.94 -2.70
C THR A 622 -14.24 27.69 -4.03
N ALA A 623 -13.51 28.79 -4.25
CA ALA A 623 -13.48 29.52 -5.51
C ALA A 623 -12.98 28.69 -6.72
N PHE A 624 -12.18 27.64 -6.50
CA PHE A 624 -11.60 26.78 -7.52
C PHE A 624 -12.29 25.39 -7.61
N GLU A 625 -13.23 25.06 -6.73
CA GLU A 625 -14.00 23.80 -6.82
C GLU A 625 -14.72 23.65 -8.18
N PRO A 626 -15.40 24.69 -8.72
CA PRO A 626 -16.00 24.59 -10.06
C PRO A 626 -14.96 24.41 -11.17
N SER A 627 -13.75 24.92 -10.96
CA SER A 627 -12.63 24.80 -11.91
C SER A 627 -12.07 23.38 -11.90
N TYR A 628 -11.99 22.74 -10.73
CA TYR A 628 -11.62 21.34 -10.56
C TYR A 628 -12.60 20.38 -11.27
N GLU A 629 -13.91 20.59 -11.07
CA GLU A 629 -14.95 19.74 -11.69
C GLU A 629 -14.91 19.83 -13.23
N ARG A 630 -14.84 21.04 -13.79
CA ARG A 630 -14.69 21.24 -15.24
C ARG A 630 -13.35 20.71 -15.75
N GLY A 631 -12.29 20.85 -14.96
CA GLY A 631 -10.95 20.37 -15.28
C GLY A 631 -10.89 18.85 -15.46
N ALA A 632 -11.68 18.10 -14.68
CA ALA A 632 -11.80 16.64 -14.83
C ALA A 632 -12.34 16.25 -16.21
N GLU A 633 -13.34 16.98 -16.71
CA GLU A 633 -13.90 16.75 -18.05
C GLU A 633 -12.86 17.04 -19.13
N VAL A 634 -12.16 18.18 -19.03
CA VAL A 634 -11.09 18.54 -19.98
C VAL A 634 -9.95 17.51 -19.95
N TYR A 635 -9.54 17.06 -18.77
CA TYR A 635 -8.51 16.03 -18.61
C TYR A 635 -8.91 14.72 -19.29
N SER A 636 -10.15 14.27 -19.07
CA SER A 636 -10.66 13.01 -19.60
C SER A 636 -10.62 12.96 -21.14
N VAL A 637 -10.84 14.10 -21.79
CA VAL A 637 -10.88 14.20 -23.26
C VAL A 637 -9.49 14.40 -23.86
N PHE A 638 -8.64 15.17 -23.19
CA PHE A 638 -7.41 15.69 -23.81
C PHE A 638 -6.12 15.07 -23.27
N CYS A 639 -5.99 14.91 -21.95
CA CYS A 639 -4.74 14.48 -21.33
C CYS A 639 -4.67 12.97 -21.07
N SER A 640 -5.82 12.35 -20.83
CA SER A 640 -5.90 10.95 -20.36
C SER A 640 -5.38 9.92 -21.37
N THR A 641 -5.44 10.24 -22.67
CA THR A 641 -4.96 9.36 -23.75
C THR A 641 -3.46 9.09 -23.68
N CYS A 642 -2.69 10.02 -23.10
CA CYS A 642 -1.24 9.87 -22.94
C CYS A 642 -0.83 9.65 -21.48
N HIS A 643 -1.49 10.32 -20.53
CA HIS A 643 -1.12 10.27 -19.12
C HIS A 643 -1.92 9.28 -18.26
N GLY A 644 -2.82 8.50 -18.87
CA GLY A 644 -3.70 7.57 -18.15
C GLY A 644 -4.89 8.27 -17.50
N ARG A 645 -5.91 7.50 -17.11
CA ARG A 645 -7.12 8.06 -16.47
C ARG A 645 -6.85 8.53 -15.05
N GLU A 646 -5.91 7.88 -14.37
CA GLU A 646 -5.53 8.18 -12.99
C GLU A 646 -4.19 8.95 -12.90
N GLY A 647 -3.72 9.51 -14.03
CA GLY A 647 -2.48 10.29 -14.09
C GLY A 647 -1.21 9.46 -13.91
N GLU A 648 -1.29 8.14 -14.03
CA GLU A 648 -0.21 7.18 -13.82
C GLU A 648 0.86 7.17 -14.93
N GLY A 649 0.60 7.86 -16.04
CA GLY A 649 1.43 7.78 -17.24
C GLY A 649 1.17 6.50 -18.03
N LEU A 650 1.54 6.50 -19.31
CA LEU A 650 1.47 5.31 -20.15
C LEU A 650 2.87 4.98 -20.63
N GLU A 651 3.28 3.73 -20.43
CA GLU A 651 4.58 3.21 -20.84
C GLU A 651 4.84 3.49 -22.33
N SER A 652 6.06 3.95 -22.65
CA SER A 652 6.47 4.39 -23.99
C SER A 652 5.72 5.60 -24.57
N ILE A 653 4.80 6.21 -23.82
CA ILE A 653 4.04 7.38 -24.26
C ILE A 653 4.35 8.59 -23.39
N ALA A 654 3.96 8.61 -22.12
CA ALA A 654 4.15 9.80 -21.27
C ALA A 654 4.37 9.45 -19.80
N PRO A 655 5.12 10.28 -19.05
CA PRO A 655 5.42 10.02 -17.65
C PRO A 655 4.20 10.26 -16.73
N PRO A 656 4.22 9.72 -15.49
CA PRO A 656 3.17 9.98 -14.50
C PRO A 656 3.05 11.45 -14.12
N LEU A 657 1.82 11.88 -13.91
CA LEU A 657 1.42 13.15 -13.29
C LEU A 657 1.19 13.00 -11.78
N VAL A 658 0.93 11.79 -11.29
CA VAL A 658 0.74 11.50 -9.87
C VAL A 658 2.00 11.81 -9.07
N LYS A 659 1.84 12.67 -8.07
CA LYS A 659 2.89 13.19 -7.17
C LYS A 659 4.08 13.82 -7.89
N SER A 660 3.93 14.12 -9.18
CA SER A 660 5.00 14.65 -10.01
C SER A 660 5.41 16.02 -9.52
N GLN A 661 6.71 16.22 -9.33
CA GLN A 661 7.24 17.52 -8.94
C GLN A 661 6.99 18.61 -10.00
N TRP A 662 6.77 18.23 -11.27
CA TRP A 662 6.41 19.17 -12.34
C TRP A 662 4.97 19.64 -12.23
N VAL A 663 4.08 18.79 -11.71
CA VAL A 663 2.68 19.10 -11.42
C VAL A 663 2.53 19.84 -10.10
N LEU A 664 3.18 19.38 -9.03
CA LEU A 664 2.90 19.86 -7.67
C LEU A 664 3.56 21.18 -7.28
N GLN A 665 4.67 21.52 -7.93
CA GLN A 665 5.46 22.71 -7.58
C GLN A 665 4.97 23.95 -8.37
N ASP A 666 5.83 24.59 -9.16
CA ASP A 666 5.56 25.89 -9.78
C ASP A 666 4.47 25.85 -10.86
N GLU A 667 3.48 26.74 -10.71
CA GLU A 667 2.32 26.88 -11.60
C GLU A 667 2.73 27.51 -12.92
N ALA A 668 3.64 28.48 -12.91
CA ALA A 668 4.03 29.17 -14.14
C ALA A 668 4.79 28.23 -15.08
N ARG A 669 5.64 27.37 -14.53
CA ARG A 669 6.37 26.30 -15.19
C ARG A 669 5.42 25.25 -15.75
N LEU A 670 4.42 24.83 -14.96
CA LEU A 670 3.42 23.87 -15.43
C LEU A 670 2.57 24.45 -16.58
N ILE A 671 2.17 25.71 -16.48
CA ILE A 671 1.41 26.40 -17.55
C ILE A 671 2.25 26.51 -18.83
N ARG A 672 3.54 26.86 -18.72
CA ARG A 672 4.49 26.88 -19.85
C ARG A 672 4.67 25.50 -20.48
N LEU A 673 4.80 24.46 -19.65
CA LEU A 673 4.92 23.07 -20.11
C LEU A 673 3.67 22.66 -20.91
N VAL A 674 2.47 23.00 -20.43
CA VAL A 674 1.23 22.68 -21.15
C VAL A 674 1.03 23.54 -22.39
N LEU A 675 1.34 24.83 -22.34
CA LEU A 675 1.18 25.74 -23.49
C LEU A 675 2.17 25.41 -24.61
N ASP A 676 3.46 25.28 -24.30
CA ASP A 676 4.52 25.21 -25.32
C ASP A 676 5.08 23.79 -25.53
N GLY A 677 4.77 22.85 -24.64
CA GLY A 677 5.28 21.48 -24.72
C GLY A 677 6.68 21.33 -24.11
N VAL A 678 7.15 20.08 -24.08
CA VAL A 678 8.48 19.74 -23.54
C VAL A 678 9.15 18.65 -24.36
N GLU A 679 10.48 18.74 -24.51
CA GLU A 679 11.34 17.86 -25.29
C GLU A 679 12.49 17.32 -24.43
N GLY A 680 12.88 16.08 -24.72
CA GLY A 680 14.05 15.43 -24.12
C GLY A 680 13.84 14.91 -22.70
N PRO A 681 14.93 14.48 -22.03
CA PRO A 681 14.82 13.74 -20.77
C PRO A 681 14.20 14.55 -19.64
N MET A 682 13.31 13.91 -18.87
CA MET A 682 12.63 14.52 -17.73
C MET A 682 12.64 13.62 -16.51
N ASP A 683 13.16 14.12 -15.39
CA ASP A 683 13.07 13.37 -14.13
C ASP A 683 11.67 13.54 -13.53
N VAL A 684 10.94 12.47 -13.24
CA VAL A 684 9.69 12.49 -12.49
C VAL A 684 9.82 11.49 -11.33
N ASN A 685 9.57 11.95 -10.09
CA ASN A 685 9.63 11.11 -8.89
C ASN A 685 10.94 10.31 -8.73
N GLY A 686 12.08 10.92 -9.09
CA GLY A 686 13.39 10.28 -9.01
C GLY A 686 13.73 9.30 -10.14
N THR A 687 12.84 9.16 -11.13
CA THR A 687 13.06 8.37 -12.35
C THR A 687 13.26 9.29 -13.54
N THR A 688 14.33 9.12 -14.31
CA THR A 688 14.57 9.88 -15.54
C THR A 688 13.85 9.20 -16.71
N TYR A 689 12.88 9.87 -17.31
CA TYR A 689 12.16 9.41 -18.49
C TYR A 689 12.84 9.94 -19.74
N THR A 690 13.18 9.05 -20.67
CA THR A 690 13.82 9.33 -21.97
C THR A 690 13.33 8.33 -23.00
N VAL A 691 13.58 8.54 -24.29
CA VAL A 691 13.30 7.52 -25.33
C VAL A 691 14.11 6.25 -25.04
N PRO A 692 13.51 5.04 -25.07
CA PRO A 692 12.15 4.71 -25.54
C PRO A 692 11.05 4.65 -24.48
N ASP A 693 11.34 4.99 -23.21
CA ASP A 693 10.41 4.87 -22.08
C ASP A 693 9.21 5.84 -22.18
N VAL A 694 9.36 6.91 -22.96
CA VAL A 694 8.33 7.90 -23.33
C VAL A 694 8.61 8.43 -24.74
N VAL A 695 7.66 9.14 -25.35
CA VAL A 695 7.94 9.89 -26.59
C VAL A 695 8.94 11.02 -26.33
N ASP A 696 9.73 11.39 -27.33
CA ASP A 696 10.76 12.45 -27.19
C ASP A 696 10.20 13.86 -27.03
N HIS A 697 8.91 14.06 -27.31
CA HIS A 697 8.22 15.34 -27.24
C HIS A 697 6.78 15.21 -26.72
N MET A 698 6.42 16.06 -25.76
CA MET A 698 5.02 16.35 -25.44
C MET A 698 4.61 17.62 -26.19
N PRO A 699 3.57 17.58 -27.04
CA PRO A 699 3.12 18.76 -27.77
C PRO A 699 2.48 19.78 -26.85
N GLY A 700 2.75 21.07 -27.09
CA GLY A 700 2.08 22.19 -26.44
C GLY A 700 0.69 22.48 -27.01
N VAL A 701 -0.18 23.09 -26.21
CA VAL A 701 -1.57 23.43 -26.59
C VAL A 701 -1.79 24.90 -26.93
N ARG A 702 -0.74 25.72 -26.94
CA ARG A 702 -0.85 27.18 -27.10
C ARG A 702 -1.64 27.59 -28.33
N ASP A 703 -1.43 26.89 -29.44
CA ASP A 703 -2.03 27.18 -30.75
C ASP A 703 -3.28 26.31 -31.04
N LEU A 704 -3.75 25.54 -30.05
CA LEU A 704 -5.00 24.78 -30.14
C LEU A 704 -6.18 25.61 -29.63
N ASP A 705 -7.40 25.21 -30.00
CA ASP A 705 -8.66 25.91 -29.67
C ASP A 705 -9.12 25.65 -28.22
N TYR A 706 -8.22 25.90 -27.26
CA TYR A 706 -8.50 25.84 -25.82
C TYR A 706 -8.42 27.21 -25.19
N THR A 707 -9.47 27.60 -24.48
CA THR A 707 -9.52 28.88 -23.77
C THR A 707 -8.57 28.87 -22.56
N ASP A 708 -8.15 30.05 -22.10
CA ASP A 708 -7.32 30.19 -20.90
C ASP A 708 -8.02 29.63 -19.64
N GLU A 709 -9.36 29.68 -19.61
CA GLU A 709 -10.16 29.07 -18.56
C GLU A 709 -10.08 27.53 -18.60
N GLN A 710 -10.19 26.91 -19.77
CA GLN A 710 -10.08 25.44 -19.90
C GLN A 710 -8.70 24.92 -19.50
N ILE A 711 -7.64 25.68 -19.81
CA ILE A 711 -6.28 25.34 -19.38
C ILE A 711 -6.12 25.52 -17.87
N ALA A 712 -6.67 26.60 -17.29
CA ALA A 712 -6.68 26.79 -15.86
C ALA A 712 -7.45 25.69 -15.11
N ASP A 713 -8.59 25.27 -15.65
CA ASP A 713 -9.44 24.20 -15.13
C ASP A 713 -8.70 22.86 -15.12
N VAL A 714 -8.14 22.42 -16.26
CA VAL A 714 -7.43 21.13 -16.33
C VAL A 714 -6.18 21.11 -15.45
N LEU A 715 -5.46 22.23 -15.34
CA LEU A 715 -4.29 22.33 -14.46
C LEU A 715 -4.69 22.34 -12.98
N THR A 716 -5.82 22.95 -12.62
CA THR A 716 -6.39 22.89 -11.27
C THR A 716 -6.77 21.46 -10.89
N PHE A 717 -7.38 20.72 -11.82
CA PHE A 717 -7.70 19.30 -11.63
C PHE A 717 -6.45 18.44 -11.45
N VAL A 718 -5.50 18.49 -12.39
CA VAL A 718 -4.27 17.66 -12.34
C VAL A 718 -3.45 17.93 -11.07
N ARG A 719 -3.46 19.17 -10.56
CA ARG A 719 -2.79 19.57 -9.31
C ARG A 719 -3.47 19.09 -8.03
N ASN A 720 -4.71 18.61 -8.11
CA ASN A 720 -5.54 18.23 -6.95
C ASN A 720 -6.19 16.84 -7.06
N ALA A 721 -5.93 16.10 -8.15
CA ALA A 721 -6.44 14.75 -8.37
C ALA A 721 -5.43 13.67 -7.91
N TRP A 722 -5.91 12.45 -7.65
CA TRP A 722 -5.07 11.26 -7.39
C TRP A 722 -4.12 11.39 -6.18
N GLY A 723 -4.51 12.17 -5.18
CA GLY A 723 -3.69 12.47 -4.02
C GLY A 723 -2.63 13.56 -4.24
N ASN A 724 -2.65 14.25 -5.38
CA ASN A 724 -2.00 15.54 -5.53
C ASN A 724 -2.73 16.58 -4.68
N GLN A 725 -1.99 17.48 -4.02
CA GLN A 725 -2.55 18.53 -3.18
C GLN A 725 -1.77 19.82 -3.41
N SER A 726 -2.29 20.74 -4.23
CA SER A 726 -1.62 22.00 -4.55
C SER A 726 -2.60 23.12 -4.92
N THR A 727 -2.11 24.34 -5.15
CA THR A 727 -3.01 25.47 -5.46
C THR A 727 -3.71 25.30 -6.81
N GLY A 728 -4.91 25.85 -6.93
CA GLY A 728 -5.59 26.00 -8.22
C GLY A 728 -4.88 27.03 -9.10
N VAL A 729 -5.01 26.86 -10.42
CA VAL A 729 -4.47 27.78 -11.43
C VAL A 729 -5.58 28.72 -11.87
N SER A 730 -5.30 30.03 -11.91
CA SER A 730 -6.28 31.02 -12.37
C SER A 730 -6.18 31.29 -13.87
N SER A 731 -7.32 31.58 -14.50
CA SER A 731 -7.37 31.92 -15.94
C SER A 731 -6.51 33.13 -16.29
N GLU A 732 -6.43 34.13 -15.41
CA GLU A 732 -5.62 35.34 -15.59
C GLU A 732 -4.12 35.02 -15.62
N MET A 733 -3.69 34.03 -14.83
CA MET A 733 -2.30 33.58 -14.83
C MET A 733 -1.95 32.87 -16.14
N VAL A 734 -2.87 32.05 -16.65
CA VAL A 734 -2.73 31.43 -17.98
C VAL A 734 -2.68 32.50 -19.06
N THR A 735 -3.59 33.48 -19.07
CA THR A 735 -3.57 34.60 -20.03
C THR A 735 -2.26 35.36 -20.01
N ARG A 736 -1.75 35.69 -18.80
CA ARG A 736 -0.47 36.39 -18.65
C ARG A 736 0.68 35.59 -19.24
N ILE A 737 0.77 34.28 -18.97
CA ILE A 737 1.85 33.44 -19.48
C ILE A 737 1.68 33.20 -20.98
N ARG A 738 0.45 33.01 -21.47
CA ARG A 738 0.17 32.89 -22.90
C ARG A 738 0.52 34.17 -23.67
N SER A 739 0.49 35.35 -23.04
CA SER A 739 0.91 36.61 -23.66
C SER A 739 2.43 36.80 -23.80
N THR A 740 3.24 35.92 -23.19
CA THR A 740 4.70 35.92 -23.34
C THR A 740 5.14 35.19 -24.61
N ASP A 741 6.36 35.47 -25.08
CA ASP A 741 6.94 34.86 -26.27
C ASP A 741 6.86 33.32 -26.21
N ALA A 742 6.29 32.73 -27.26
CA ALA A 742 6.15 31.28 -27.38
C ALA A 742 7.52 30.61 -27.52
N SER A 743 7.69 29.46 -26.89
CA SER A 743 8.85 28.59 -27.12
C SER A 743 8.44 27.46 -28.08
N PRO A 744 9.30 27.03 -29.02
CA PRO A 744 9.00 25.89 -29.89
C PRO A 744 8.71 24.60 -29.11
N ALA A 745 9.47 24.39 -28.03
CA ALA A 745 9.13 23.61 -26.84
C ALA A 745 10.24 23.85 -25.79
N TYR A 746 10.07 23.32 -24.58
CA TYR A 746 11.05 23.48 -23.50
C TYR A 746 11.87 22.21 -23.27
N THR A 747 13.05 22.33 -22.66
CA THR A 747 13.71 21.18 -22.00
C THR A 747 13.48 21.23 -20.48
N ALA A 748 13.60 20.09 -19.80
CA ALA A 748 13.58 20.05 -18.34
C ALA A 748 14.61 21.00 -17.70
N ALA A 749 15.78 21.16 -18.32
CA ALA A 749 16.80 22.10 -17.87
C ALA A 749 16.37 23.57 -18.02
N SER A 750 15.75 23.95 -19.14
CA SER A 750 15.25 25.32 -19.35
C SER A 750 14.05 25.67 -18.45
N LEU A 751 13.23 24.68 -18.08
CA LEU A 751 12.11 24.86 -17.15
C LEU A 751 12.54 24.86 -15.68
N ARG A 752 13.69 24.25 -15.33
CA ARG A 752 14.28 24.33 -13.98
C ARG A 752 14.91 25.70 -13.70
N ALA A 753 15.08 26.53 -14.72
CA ALA A 753 15.75 27.83 -14.67
C ALA A 753 14.79 29.00 -14.98
N THR A 754 13.53 28.95 -14.55
CA THR A 754 12.62 30.10 -14.70
C THR A 754 12.74 31.05 -13.51
N GLU A 755 13.00 32.33 -13.78
CA GLU A 755 13.21 33.41 -12.81
C GLU A 755 11.98 33.75 -11.93
N THR A 756 10.83 33.11 -12.16
CA THR A 756 9.53 33.46 -11.56
C THR A 756 9.30 32.93 -10.13
N ASP A 757 10.08 31.95 -9.67
CA ASP A 757 9.97 31.37 -8.31
C ASP A 757 10.74 32.18 -7.26
N TRP A 758 11.50 33.18 -7.69
CA TRP A 758 12.43 33.92 -6.84
C TRP A 758 11.82 35.26 -6.45
N SER A 759 11.63 35.46 -5.16
CA SER A 759 11.24 36.75 -4.60
C SER A 759 12.51 37.56 -4.30
N PRO A 760 12.69 38.74 -4.92
CA PRO A 760 13.77 39.64 -4.52
C PRO A 760 13.49 40.14 -3.10
N LEU A 761 14.49 40.04 -2.22
CA LEU A 761 14.40 40.59 -0.86
C LEU A 761 14.69 42.10 -0.81
N ILE A 762 15.19 42.67 -1.91
CA ILE A 762 15.33 44.11 -2.11
C ILE A 762 14.39 44.54 -3.21
N GLN A 763 13.43 45.41 -2.90
CA GLN A 763 12.48 45.95 -3.86
C GLN A 763 12.79 47.44 -4.10
N GLY A 764 13.38 47.73 -5.26
CA GLY A 764 13.89 49.06 -5.59
C GLY A 764 15.06 49.50 -4.70
N ASN A 765 15.43 50.79 -4.74
CA ASN A 765 16.48 51.35 -3.89
C ASN A 765 15.95 51.70 -2.48
N THR A 766 15.26 50.76 -1.83
CA THR A 766 14.67 50.95 -0.49
C THR A 766 15.00 49.78 0.43
N LEU A 767 15.04 50.03 1.75
CA LEU A 767 15.18 49.00 2.79
C LEU A 767 13.82 48.58 3.37
N ASN A 768 12.74 48.73 2.61
CA ASN A 768 11.41 48.32 3.06
C ASN A 768 11.38 46.79 3.24
N GLY A 769 10.77 46.33 4.34
CA GLY A 769 10.79 44.91 4.73
C GLY A 769 12.03 44.49 5.52
N TRP A 770 12.88 45.45 5.92
CA TRP A 770 14.05 45.22 6.75
C TRP A 770 14.04 46.12 7.98
N THR A 771 14.41 45.55 9.12
CA THR A 771 14.53 46.22 10.42
C THR A 771 15.97 46.11 10.95
N LYS A 772 16.55 47.24 11.36
CA LYS A 772 17.87 47.27 12.02
C LYS A 772 17.74 46.81 13.47
N LEU A 773 18.59 45.86 13.89
CA LEU A 773 18.59 45.26 15.22
C LEU A 773 19.97 45.36 15.89
N ASN A 774 19.93 45.51 17.22
CA ASN A 774 21.03 45.58 18.18
C ASN A 774 21.98 46.78 18.09
N GLY A 775 22.82 46.88 17.06
CA GLY A 775 23.82 47.94 16.95
C GLY A 775 23.37 49.16 16.13
N GLU A 776 24.31 50.07 15.93
CA GLU A 776 24.09 51.38 15.30
C GLU A 776 24.92 51.57 14.01
N ALA A 777 25.51 50.51 13.47
CA ALA A 777 26.18 50.59 12.18
C ALA A 777 25.20 51.04 11.07
N GLU A 778 25.73 51.78 10.10
CA GLU A 778 24.92 52.34 9.02
C GLU A 778 24.74 51.33 7.87
N TYR A 779 23.55 51.33 7.28
CA TYR A 779 23.24 50.62 6.04
C TYR A 779 22.72 51.62 5.01
N GLN A 780 23.32 51.59 3.83
CA GLN A 780 22.90 52.41 2.68
C GLN A 780 22.44 51.48 1.55
N VAL A 781 21.48 51.91 0.74
CA VAL A 781 21.03 51.17 -0.44
C VAL A 781 21.07 52.07 -1.68
N ALA A 782 21.78 51.63 -2.71
CA ALA A 782 21.87 52.30 -3.99
C ALA A 782 22.01 51.27 -5.11
N GLU A 783 21.24 51.44 -6.19
CA GLU A 783 21.27 50.56 -7.37
C GLU A 783 21.14 49.06 -7.04
N GLY A 784 20.28 48.71 -6.08
CA GLY A 784 20.07 47.32 -5.64
C GLY A 784 21.22 46.72 -4.81
N VAL A 785 22.22 47.52 -4.43
CA VAL A 785 23.32 47.13 -3.54
C VAL A 785 23.07 47.69 -2.14
N ILE A 786 23.08 46.82 -1.13
CA ILE A 786 23.11 47.21 0.28
C ILE A 786 24.57 47.30 0.70
N THR A 787 24.98 48.43 1.28
CA THR A 787 26.31 48.66 1.83
C THR A 787 26.20 48.85 3.33
N GLY A 788 26.77 47.92 4.11
CA GLY A 788 26.97 48.05 5.55
C GLY A 788 28.31 48.71 5.85
N ILE A 789 28.32 49.72 6.72
CA ILE A 789 29.50 50.52 7.05
C ILE A 789 29.87 50.27 8.52
N THR A 790 31.10 49.84 8.79
CA THR A 790 31.56 49.60 10.15
C THR A 790 31.68 50.90 10.96
N THR A 791 31.10 50.88 12.15
CA THR A 791 31.06 52.03 13.07
C THR A 791 31.75 51.68 14.38
N MET A 792 32.56 52.61 14.91
CA MET A 792 33.23 52.42 16.20
C MET A 792 32.23 52.41 17.37
N ASN A 793 32.58 51.68 18.44
CA ASN A 793 31.86 51.70 19.71
C ASN A 793 30.37 51.27 19.63
N THR A 794 30.03 50.39 18.71
CA THR A 794 28.70 49.80 18.59
C THR A 794 28.78 48.26 18.57
N PRO A 795 27.84 47.52 19.18
CA PRO A 795 27.81 46.06 19.07
C PRO A 795 27.48 45.60 17.64
N ASN A 796 27.52 44.28 17.40
CA ASN A 796 27.11 43.70 16.12
C ASN A 796 25.74 44.25 15.71
N THR A 797 25.66 44.78 14.49
CA THR A 797 24.43 45.36 13.95
C THR A 797 23.89 44.44 12.87
N PHE A 798 22.59 44.16 12.90
CA PHE A 798 21.94 43.27 11.94
C PHE A 798 20.83 43.99 11.21
N LEU A 799 20.84 43.97 9.89
CA LEU A 799 19.69 44.38 9.08
C LEU A 799 18.88 43.11 8.79
N ALA A 800 17.78 42.91 9.51
CA ALA A 800 16.99 41.69 9.49
C ALA A 800 15.70 41.84 8.69
N THR A 801 15.29 40.80 7.96
CA THR A 801 14.00 40.77 7.27
C THR A 801 12.85 40.80 8.27
N ASP A 802 11.79 41.55 7.97
CA ASP A 802 10.57 41.57 8.79
C ASP A 802 9.81 40.23 8.73
N LYS A 803 9.97 39.51 7.61
CA LYS A 803 9.44 38.17 7.40
C LYS A 803 10.35 37.09 7.99
N MET A 804 9.73 36.05 8.56
CA MET A 804 10.38 34.82 9.02
C MET A 804 10.30 33.75 7.93
N TYR A 805 11.34 32.94 7.78
CA TYR A 805 11.46 31.89 6.78
C TYR A 805 11.78 30.54 7.43
N ASP A 806 11.19 29.46 6.91
CA ASP A 806 11.45 28.08 7.32
C ASP A 806 12.30 27.34 6.26
N ASN A 807 11.65 26.68 5.30
CA ASN A 807 12.29 25.97 4.20
C ASN A 807 12.48 26.94 3.03
N PHE A 808 13.71 27.15 2.60
CA PHE A 808 14.00 28.07 1.52
C PHE A 808 15.32 27.78 0.81
N ILE A 809 15.47 28.37 -0.37
CA ILE A 809 16.75 28.59 -1.02
C ILE A 809 17.00 30.08 -1.08
N LEU A 810 18.10 30.53 -0.49
CA LEU A 810 18.55 31.91 -0.53
C LEU A 810 19.75 31.99 -1.48
N GLU A 811 19.72 32.94 -2.41
CA GLU A 811 20.88 33.31 -3.21
C GLU A 811 21.16 34.81 -3.10
N LEU A 812 22.44 35.16 -3.02
CA LEU A 812 22.89 36.54 -3.04
C LEU A 812 24.36 36.62 -3.48
N SER A 813 24.76 37.81 -3.92
CA SER A 813 26.16 38.14 -4.14
C SER A 813 26.66 39.07 -3.05
N PHE A 814 27.88 38.85 -2.54
CA PHE A 814 28.49 39.72 -1.54
C PHE A 814 29.95 40.08 -1.85
N ARG A 815 30.41 41.22 -1.33
CA ARG A 815 31.81 41.68 -1.38
C ARG A 815 32.16 42.32 -0.04
N VAL A 816 33.37 42.11 0.45
CA VAL A 816 33.79 42.60 1.78
C VAL A 816 35.23 43.13 1.75
N ASP A 817 35.49 44.22 2.50
CA ASP A 817 36.84 44.70 2.75
C ASP A 817 37.67 43.63 3.50
N SER A 818 38.91 43.40 3.09
CA SER A 818 39.78 42.34 3.63
C SER A 818 40.08 42.44 5.13
N THR A 819 39.78 43.58 5.74
CA THR A 819 40.13 43.85 7.14
C THR A 819 38.99 43.62 8.13
N ILE A 820 37.79 43.25 7.66
CA ILE A 820 36.59 43.12 8.51
C ILE A 820 35.85 41.80 8.28
N ASN A 821 35.17 41.30 9.31
CA ASN A 821 34.33 40.09 9.24
C ASN A 821 32.86 40.47 9.09
N SER A 822 32.06 39.56 8.53
CA SER A 822 30.60 39.71 8.39
C SER A 822 29.93 38.34 8.38
N GLY A 823 28.62 38.30 8.16
CA GLY A 823 27.85 37.07 8.05
C GLY A 823 26.42 37.32 7.60
N ILE A 824 25.75 36.25 7.19
CA ILE A 824 24.33 36.23 6.84
C ILE A 824 23.61 35.30 7.81
N GLN A 825 22.74 35.86 8.63
CA GLN A 825 21.87 35.10 9.52
C GLN A 825 20.79 34.37 8.72
N ILE A 826 20.49 33.12 9.10
CA ILE A 826 19.44 32.28 8.54
C ILE A 826 18.67 31.61 9.68
N ARG A 827 17.34 31.59 9.60
CA ARG A 827 16.45 31.09 10.66
C ARG A 827 16.80 31.67 12.06
N SER A 828 17.24 32.93 12.10
CA SER A 828 17.67 33.59 13.33
C SER A 828 16.53 34.34 14.01
N ASN A 829 16.66 34.59 15.30
CA ASN A 829 15.65 35.19 16.15
C ASN A 829 16.21 36.35 16.98
N SER A 830 15.32 37.24 17.43
CA SER A 830 15.63 38.30 18.38
C SER A 830 14.46 38.41 19.35
N LEU A 831 14.57 37.71 20.47
CA LEU A 831 13.47 37.56 21.43
C LEU A 831 13.78 38.39 22.67
N PRO A 832 12.87 39.26 23.16
CA PRO A 832 13.11 40.06 24.37
C PRO A 832 13.55 39.22 25.57
N LYS A 833 13.01 38.00 25.70
CA LYS A 833 13.33 37.02 26.74
C LYS A 833 14.71 36.35 26.61
N TYR A 834 15.36 36.44 25.46
CA TYR A 834 16.68 35.84 25.21
C TYR A 834 17.74 36.94 25.13
N ASN A 835 18.57 37.05 26.17
CA ASN A 835 19.64 38.04 26.28
C ASN A 835 19.20 39.48 25.93
N ASN A 836 18.00 39.87 26.40
CA ASN A 836 17.40 41.18 26.20
C ASN A 836 17.24 41.58 24.71
N GLY A 837 16.81 40.64 23.86
CA GLY A 837 16.62 40.90 22.43
C GLY A 837 17.92 40.87 21.63
N ARG A 838 18.92 40.10 22.06
CA ARG A 838 20.12 39.85 21.24
C ARG A 838 19.75 38.95 20.07
N VAL A 839 20.15 39.31 18.85
CA VAL A 839 20.07 38.44 17.67
C VAL A 839 20.86 37.17 17.91
N HIS A 840 20.24 36.02 17.67
CA HIS A 840 20.84 34.70 17.84
C HIS A 840 20.28 33.69 16.84
N GLY A 841 21.11 32.75 16.41
CA GLY A 841 20.73 31.71 15.44
C GLY A 841 21.85 31.39 14.47
N TYR A 842 21.54 30.65 13.40
CA TYR A 842 22.53 30.21 12.44
C TYR A 842 23.02 31.39 11.59
N GLN A 843 24.34 31.50 11.45
CA GLN A 843 25.03 32.49 10.66
C GLN A 843 25.90 31.77 9.63
N VAL A 844 25.72 32.11 8.36
CA VAL A 844 26.65 31.79 7.29
C VAL A 844 27.77 32.81 7.31
N GLU A 845 28.98 32.37 7.64
CA GLU A 845 30.13 33.23 7.90
C GLU A 845 30.64 33.94 6.63
N ILE A 846 31.09 35.19 6.76
CA ILE A 846 31.97 35.86 5.79
C ILE A 846 33.30 36.20 6.48
N ASP A 847 34.35 35.44 6.15
CA ASP A 847 35.65 35.49 6.81
C ASP A 847 36.79 35.72 5.81
N PRO A 848 37.24 36.98 5.61
CA PRO A 848 38.34 37.29 4.71
C PRO A 848 39.74 37.03 5.30
N SER A 849 39.83 36.52 6.54
CA SER A 849 41.12 36.18 7.13
C SER A 849 41.74 34.93 6.50
N GLU A 850 43.01 34.66 6.79
CA GLU A 850 43.72 33.45 6.35
C GLU A 850 43.06 32.14 6.84
N ARG A 851 42.17 32.21 7.84
CA ARG A 851 41.37 31.08 8.32
C ARG A 851 40.41 30.57 7.23
N ALA A 852 39.91 31.48 6.39
CA ALA A 852 39.09 31.22 5.21
C ALA A 852 37.85 30.33 5.48
N TRP A 853 37.07 30.65 6.51
CA TRP A 853 35.86 29.90 6.87
C TRP A 853 34.56 30.48 6.29
N THR A 854 34.65 31.32 5.27
CA THR A 854 33.49 31.86 4.53
C THR A 854 32.57 30.75 4.05
N ALA A 855 31.26 30.92 4.24
CA ALA A 855 30.20 29.94 4.03
C ALA A 855 30.15 28.75 5.02
N GLY A 856 30.99 28.73 6.05
CA GLY A 856 30.77 27.89 7.24
C GLY A 856 29.57 28.35 8.07
N ILE A 857 29.10 27.51 8.99
CA ILE A 857 27.93 27.78 9.84
C ILE A 857 28.37 28.00 11.29
N TYR A 858 28.14 29.21 11.79
CA TYR A 858 28.36 29.65 13.17
C TYR A 858 27.00 29.95 13.83
N ASP A 859 26.80 29.61 15.09
CA ASP A 859 25.54 29.83 15.80
C ASP A 859 25.65 31.05 16.70
N GLU A 860 25.41 32.22 16.09
CA GLU A 860 25.62 33.54 16.67
C GLU A 860 24.78 33.75 17.94
N GLY A 861 25.39 34.36 18.95
CA GLY A 861 24.73 34.61 20.24
C GLY A 861 24.23 33.36 20.98
N ARG A 862 24.63 32.15 20.56
CA ARG A 862 24.13 30.87 21.08
C ARG A 862 25.23 29.80 21.24
N ARG A 863 25.47 28.89 20.27
CA ARG A 863 26.40 27.73 20.44
C ARG A 863 27.81 27.93 19.87
N GLY A 864 28.06 28.95 19.07
CA GLY A 864 29.35 29.12 18.39
C GLY A 864 29.49 28.23 17.15
N TRP A 865 30.71 27.80 16.79
CA TRP A 865 30.94 27.06 15.53
C TRP A 865 30.22 25.71 15.50
N LEU A 866 29.29 25.55 14.54
CA LEU A 866 28.62 24.27 14.27
C LEU A 866 29.29 23.54 13.09
N PHE A 867 29.69 24.29 12.07
CA PHE A 867 30.33 23.74 10.88
C PHE A 867 31.39 24.71 10.35
N ASN A 868 32.65 24.52 10.75
CA ASN A 868 33.77 25.27 10.18
C ASN A 868 34.34 24.58 8.92
N LEU A 869 35.26 25.23 8.21
CA LEU A 869 35.85 24.68 6.98
C LEU A 869 37.22 24.02 7.20
N GLN A 870 37.54 23.64 8.43
CA GLN A 870 38.79 22.93 8.71
C GLN A 870 38.82 21.60 7.94
N GLY A 871 39.90 21.35 7.20
CA GLY A 871 40.04 20.15 6.38
C GLY A 871 39.27 20.18 5.05
N ARG A 872 38.68 21.32 4.66
CA ARG A 872 37.96 21.50 3.39
C ARG A 872 38.64 22.51 2.47
N PRO A 873 39.84 22.21 1.93
CA PRO A 873 40.64 23.17 1.18
C PRO A 873 39.99 23.65 -0.13
N ALA A 874 39.09 22.85 -0.73
CA ALA A 874 38.32 23.28 -1.89
C ALA A 874 37.30 24.38 -1.54
N ALA A 875 36.61 24.25 -0.41
CA ALA A 875 35.67 25.26 0.10
C ALA A 875 36.41 26.50 0.61
N GLN A 876 37.55 26.34 1.31
CA GLN A 876 38.36 27.47 1.77
C GLN A 876 38.89 28.32 0.60
N ARG A 877 39.25 27.69 -0.53
CA ARG A 877 39.69 28.39 -1.75
C ARG A 877 38.53 28.97 -2.58
N ALA A 878 37.29 28.66 -2.25
CA ALA A 878 36.15 29.13 -3.03
C ALA A 878 35.94 30.66 -2.87
N PHE A 879 36.34 31.24 -1.73
CA PHE A 879 36.22 32.67 -1.48
C PHE A 879 37.22 33.50 -2.29
N ARG A 880 36.75 34.57 -2.93
CA ARG A 880 37.55 35.50 -3.73
C ARG A 880 37.62 36.87 -3.05
N GLN A 881 38.79 37.19 -2.50
CA GLN A 881 39.01 38.43 -1.75
C GLN A 881 38.83 39.67 -2.64
N GLY A 882 38.03 40.64 -2.19
CA GLY A 882 37.81 41.91 -2.89
C GLY A 882 36.94 41.81 -4.15
N GLU A 883 36.46 40.61 -4.49
CA GLU A 883 35.54 40.35 -5.60
C GLU A 883 34.11 40.10 -5.11
N TRP A 884 33.16 40.11 -6.05
CA TRP A 884 31.82 39.60 -5.80
C TRP A 884 31.83 38.08 -5.70
N ASN A 885 31.24 37.56 -4.63
CA ASN A 885 31.11 36.14 -4.36
C ASN A 885 29.63 35.76 -4.34
N HIS A 886 29.26 34.71 -5.07
CA HIS A 886 27.90 34.17 -5.07
C HIS A 886 27.76 33.17 -3.91
N LEU A 887 26.76 33.41 -3.07
CA LEU A 887 26.38 32.54 -1.96
C LEU A 887 25.02 31.93 -2.25
N ARG A 888 24.92 30.60 -2.08
CA ARG A 888 23.66 29.87 -2.06
C ARG A 888 23.50 29.16 -0.72
N VAL A 889 22.33 29.26 -0.12
CA VAL A 889 21.94 28.55 1.10
C VAL A 889 20.66 27.78 0.82
N GLU A 890 20.60 26.53 1.24
CA GLU A 890 19.40 25.71 1.16
C GLU A 890 19.05 25.17 2.54
N THR A 891 17.81 25.41 2.97
CA THR A 891 17.23 24.89 4.19
C THR A 891 16.01 24.01 3.86
N ARG A 892 16.02 22.77 4.33
CA ARG A 892 14.91 21.81 4.20
C ARG A 892 14.77 21.03 5.49
N ASP A 893 13.67 21.25 6.19
CA ASP A 893 13.42 20.72 7.53
C ASP A 893 14.62 21.00 8.43
N ASP A 894 15.28 19.98 8.98
CA ASP A 894 16.45 20.16 9.85
C ASP A 894 17.78 20.27 9.08
N HIS A 895 17.76 20.22 7.74
CA HIS A 895 18.96 20.17 6.89
C HIS A 895 19.34 21.55 6.35
N ILE A 896 20.57 22.00 6.59
CA ILE A 896 21.12 23.30 6.17
C ILE A 896 22.39 23.06 5.34
N ARG A 897 22.41 23.53 4.09
CA ARG A 897 23.56 23.44 3.19
C ARG A 897 23.94 24.79 2.62
N THR A 898 25.25 25.02 2.44
CA THR A 898 25.78 26.27 1.89
C THR A 898 26.73 26.00 0.72
N TRP A 899 26.69 26.85 -0.29
CA TRP A 899 27.62 26.85 -1.41
C TRP A 899 28.19 28.24 -1.62
N LEU A 900 29.50 28.30 -1.88
CA LEU A 900 30.21 29.53 -2.22
C LEU A 900 30.79 29.38 -3.62
N ASN A 901 30.42 30.27 -4.54
CA ASN A 901 30.88 30.23 -5.94
C ASN A 901 30.72 28.84 -6.59
N GLY A 902 29.60 28.17 -6.28
CA GLY A 902 29.28 26.83 -6.77
C GLY A 902 29.93 25.66 -6.01
N VAL A 903 30.80 25.91 -5.01
CA VAL A 903 31.46 24.88 -4.20
C VAL A 903 30.70 24.66 -2.91
N LEU A 904 30.31 23.41 -2.60
CA LEU A 904 29.67 23.06 -1.33
C LEU A 904 30.62 23.34 -0.16
N ALA A 905 30.19 24.19 0.78
CA ALA A 905 30.98 24.63 1.92
C ALA A 905 30.58 23.91 3.21
N ALA A 906 29.33 24.02 3.65
CA ALA A 906 28.80 23.36 4.85
C ALA A 906 27.57 22.49 4.53
N ASP A 907 27.42 21.42 5.31
CA ASP A 907 26.32 20.45 5.22
C ASP A 907 25.97 19.98 6.64
N LEU A 908 24.93 20.56 7.24
CA LEU A 908 24.61 20.48 8.65
C LEU A 908 23.17 20.00 8.85
N ILE A 909 22.95 19.02 9.74
CA ILE A 909 21.63 18.63 10.23
C ILE A 909 21.47 19.16 11.65
N ASP A 910 20.52 20.06 11.88
CA ASP A 910 20.27 20.69 13.19
C ASP A 910 18.81 21.19 13.31
N SER A 911 18.09 20.73 14.33
CA SER A 911 16.65 20.99 14.52
C SER A 911 16.31 22.13 15.50
N MET A 912 17.32 22.88 15.94
CA MET A 912 17.14 23.82 17.06
C MET A 912 16.20 24.99 16.74
N THR A 913 16.20 25.47 15.50
CA THR A 913 15.37 26.60 15.11
C THR A 913 14.93 26.43 13.67
N ARG A 914 13.69 25.98 13.51
CA ARG A 914 13.11 25.68 12.20
C ARG A 914 12.74 26.93 11.41
N SER A 915 12.28 27.99 12.07
CA SER A 915 11.89 29.25 11.42
C SER A 915 12.49 30.48 12.10
N GLY A 916 12.88 31.47 11.30
CA GLY A 916 13.41 32.76 11.74
C GLY A 916 13.76 33.70 10.59
N PHE A 917 14.19 34.92 10.89
CA PHE A 917 14.51 35.91 9.87
C PHE A 917 15.86 35.63 9.19
N ILE A 918 16.07 36.28 8.05
CA ILE A 918 17.38 36.43 7.42
C ILE A 918 17.94 37.78 7.82
N ALA A 919 19.24 37.90 8.10
CA ALA A 919 19.83 39.20 8.40
C ALA A 919 21.25 39.37 7.88
N LEU A 920 21.57 40.59 7.45
CA LEU A 920 22.92 40.98 7.02
C LEU A 920 23.66 41.58 8.22
N GLN A 921 24.86 41.10 8.50
CA GLN A 921 25.64 41.54 9.67
C GLN A 921 26.71 42.57 9.29
N VAL A 922 26.76 43.66 10.06
CA VAL A 922 27.96 44.49 10.22
C VAL A 922 28.56 44.17 11.59
N HIS A 923 29.74 43.55 11.58
CA HIS A 923 30.42 43.11 12.80
C HIS A 923 30.98 44.31 13.57
N SER A 924 30.90 44.25 14.91
CA SER A 924 31.52 45.25 15.79
C SER A 924 33.02 45.33 15.57
N ILE A 925 33.57 46.55 15.62
CA ILE A 925 35.00 46.81 15.43
C ILE A 925 35.61 47.41 16.69
N GLY A 926 36.85 47.03 16.98
CA GLY A 926 37.62 47.54 18.12
C GLY A 926 38.81 48.42 17.75
N ARG A 927 39.12 48.54 16.45
CA ARG A 927 40.29 49.27 15.93
C ARG A 927 39.84 50.39 15.00
N GLU A 928 40.40 51.58 15.20
CA GLU A 928 40.04 52.78 14.43
C GLU A 928 40.33 52.60 12.92
N GLU A 929 41.36 51.83 12.55
CA GLU A 929 41.68 51.53 11.15
C GLU A 929 40.58 50.74 10.40
N GLN A 930 39.68 50.09 11.15
CA GLN A 930 38.54 49.33 10.63
C GLN A 930 37.29 50.18 10.53
N ALA A 931 37.29 51.44 10.99
CA ALA A 931 36.14 52.33 10.87
C ALA A 931 35.91 52.76 9.41
N GLY A 932 34.64 52.82 8.99
CA GLY A 932 34.27 53.21 7.63
C GLY A 932 34.58 52.17 6.55
N ARG A 933 34.92 50.93 6.95
CA ARG A 933 35.09 49.80 6.04
C ARG A 933 33.73 49.21 5.69
N THR A 934 33.65 48.59 4.51
CA THR A 934 32.35 48.19 3.95
C THR A 934 32.25 46.70 3.68
N VAL A 935 31.02 46.22 3.84
CA VAL A 935 30.53 44.96 3.30
C VAL A 935 29.30 45.26 2.46
N GLU A 936 29.20 44.63 1.30
CA GLU A 936 28.19 44.92 0.29
C GLU A 936 27.48 43.64 -0.12
N TRP A 937 26.16 43.73 -0.33
CA TRP A 937 25.31 42.63 -0.77
C TRP A 937 24.38 43.08 -1.89
N LYS A 938 24.17 42.24 -2.90
CA LYS A 938 23.25 42.48 -4.02
C LYS A 938 22.65 41.17 -4.53
N ASP A 939 21.71 41.28 -5.47
CA ASP A 939 21.04 40.13 -6.10
C ASP A 939 20.40 39.20 -5.07
N ILE A 940 19.95 39.76 -3.94
CA ILE A 940 19.39 38.99 -2.82
C ILE A 940 17.99 38.51 -3.22
N ARG A 941 17.86 37.22 -3.45
CA ARG A 941 16.62 36.57 -3.83
C ARG A 941 16.39 35.29 -3.05
N ILE A 942 15.14 35.01 -2.75
CA ILE A 942 14.74 33.84 -2.00
C ILE A 942 13.67 33.06 -2.74
N ARG A 943 13.74 31.75 -2.65
CA ARG A 943 12.68 30.82 -3.06
C ARG A 943 12.24 30.03 -1.84
N GLU A 944 11.06 30.32 -1.32
CA GLU A 944 10.46 29.51 -0.26
C GLU A 944 10.11 28.13 -0.83
N LEU A 945 10.36 27.10 -0.04
CA LEU A 945 10.10 25.71 -0.38
C LEU A 945 8.89 25.24 0.43
N ASN A 946 7.96 24.57 -0.23
CA ASN A 946 6.83 23.91 0.41
C ASN A 946 7.28 22.66 1.16
#